data_AF-A0A8T8WU23-F1
#
_entry.id   AF-A0A8T8WU23-F1
#
_cell.length_a   1.000
_cell.length_b   1.000
_cell.length_c   1.000
_cell.angle_alpha   90.00
_cell.angle_beta   90.00
_cell.angle_gamma   90.00
#
_symmetry.space_group_name_H-M   'P 1'
#
loop_
_entity.id
_entity.type
_entity.pdbx_description
1 polymer ?
#
loop_
_entity_poly.entity_id
_entity_poly.type
_entity_poly.pdbx_seq_one_letter_code
_entity_poly.pdbx_strand_id
1 'polypeptide(L)'
;MRLLSVVEMADPLSITSLIIDVGDLIHRLLTYAKKVRDASSDIRRLTEELFGLKGILEHLSSQFESSSPPETRKLASVATDSLNSTLEKANESVQLLLLDLEEPTSRLNRLKQKLEWPFTQEQFATHLTRLERVKSWLIIVLSSDSLAIQRDLHGKITSLATSLEAELKIRDEEKVQAAHNDLLRWLAPVSPVSIHQQISRDRVDCTGKWFVNHTFEDWIMSDVVDRSILCLLGKSGIGKTTLFAHAVDELAAFTAKGHGLVFAYFYCRFSDVDFQNPVNILGSLVAQISKSVPSILDTIRPFFEATDSHPHRQPIDISVVADAITNCTQNDRRIILLIDAINESVSYQELIRSLLKISELTPNLRIFLTGTDDIVSERHARILHMSSSIISDDIDTFIRFRLQHDSTLKSLSTRLQDQVWKALMEGADGSFRWTQLSLENLASLRTAKSIREALRTLPRTLGEAYIHMLERISPSDKELGRNTLFWLSFSKRLLTLSELSEAVVLEEACTILDEDTKLISPRILLHICQGLITEDEFGRVNLAHASVKEFLTSEWIRTSSVRYFCLDPATADQTMTRLCLTYLCLDNFRSGYESSFDELAAREQEHPFLSYAAAFWATHGGACDFDEDGDRQLVNKLFNSRDLPRQGNYGVWVQTLIPEAELEVIETTHPLYYAASFGLVPVVRAILASVPDLQVDAPGGRYGSTPLFVACWRGHYEAAELLLQAGADPYLPDSGAGVTIFSLPHSNQFARSLAIVLGRRQPGKGTHRAAAPHTDIVLQHAGVLPTRVGIPNRTFHGMNRIEEGEKVPEGDHSNEPTDSAEQQQLAINALAVAPSTIDPTVEGFEQQIRQLFPRLGPPALIHRFAREQLRRYDRLVALQRAHSDAVRNRSCPSGPYCSAVAPTGGVSSRASGPNLTAQFECPTCFQVKQFQKALDWPKHVAEDLQPFTCTFPDCAGARSFKRKADWVRHETERHRQLEWWVCSYDDCGYKCFRQDNLVQHLVREHKMAEPRVEKIKATTATQRALDAQGHVNVENLWELVRQCHHESDATPQQESCRFCGEKFDKWKRLVVHVSRHLEQLALPILGLAKQYAGALEG
;
A
#
# COMPACT_ATOMS: atom_id res chain seq x y z
N MET A 1 -74.14 35.79 33.47
CA MET A 1 -73.84 35.16 32.16
C MET A 1 -72.63 35.83 31.51
N ARG A 2 -71.45 35.23 31.66
CA ARG A 2 -70.36 35.18 30.67
C ARG A 2 -69.81 33.76 30.76
N LEU A 3 -69.69 33.11 29.61
CA LEU A 3 -69.49 31.66 29.44
C LEU A 3 -68.10 31.20 29.93
N LEU A 4 -68.07 30.02 30.53
CA LEU A 4 -66.89 29.19 30.82
C LEU A 4 -66.29 28.68 29.50
N SER A 5 -65.02 28.99 29.24
CA SER A 5 -64.17 28.25 28.30
C SER A 5 -63.05 27.58 29.09
N VAL A 6 -62.96 26.25 28.98
CA VAL A 6 -61.88 25.42 29.53
C VAL A 6 -60.56 25.87 28.89
N VAL A 7 -59.66 26.42 29.70
CA VAL A 7 -58.28 26.75 29.32
C VAL A 7 -57.39 25.60 29.78
N GLU A 8 -56.55 25.06 28.90
CA GLU A 8 -55.53 24.06 29.25
C GLU A 8 -54.61 24.62 30.34
N MET A 9 -54.65 24.02 31.53
CA MET A 9 -53.93 24.44 32.75
C MET A 9 -52.40 24.20 32.69
N ALA A 10 -51.89 23.59 31.61
CA ALA A 10 -50.49 23.20 31.41
C ALA A 10 -49.63 24.26 30.69
N ASP A 11 -50.21 25.42 30.39
CA ASP A 11 -49.47 26.55 29.80
C ASP A 11 -48.55 27.17 30.88
N PRO A 12 -47.29 27.53 30.57
CA PRO A 12 -46.44 28.36 31.43
C PRO A 12 -47.18 29.55 32.08
N LEU A 13 -48.14 30.15 31.38
CA LEU A 13 -48.98 31.24 31.90
C LEU A 13 -49.93 30.80 33.03
N SER A 14 -50.45 29.57 32.97
CA SER A 14 -51.33 29.00 34.02
C SER A 14 -50.55 28.60 35.27
N ILE A 15 -49.34 28.05 35.11
CA ILE A 15 -48.46 27.70 36.24
C ILE A 15 -47.97 28.97 36.95
N THR A 16 -47.56 29.98 36.19
CA THR A 16 -47.15 31.29 36.75
C THR A 16 -48.31 31.98 37.47
N SER A 17 -49.55 31.91 36.94
CA SER A 17 -50.75 32.38 37.66
C SER A 17 -50.93 31.66 39.00
N LEU A 18 -50.77 30.33 39.02
CA LEU A 18 -50.90 29.55 40.25
C LEU A 18 -49.81 29.87 41.28
N ILE A 19 -48.57 30.12 40.84
CA ILE A 19 -47.47 30.57 41.71
C ILE A 19 -47.81 31.92 42.36
N ILE A 20 -48.38 32.84 41.59
CA ILE A 20 -48.83 34.15 42.08
C ILE A 20 -49.95 33.97 43.11
N ASP A 21 -50.97 33.17 42.80
CA ASP A 21 -52.11 32.90 43.70
C ASP A 21 -51.67 32.30 45.03
N VAL A 22 -50.73 31.34 45.00
CA VAL A 22 -50.14 30.75 46.21
C VAL A 22 -49.34 31.80 46.99
N GLY A 23 -48.59 32.67 46.31
CA GLY A 23 -47.86 33.78 46.93
C GLY A 23 -48.79 34.77 47.65
N ASP A 24 -49.89 35.15 46.99
CA ASP A 24 -50.92 36.03 47.54
C ASP A 24 -51.61 35.39 48.75
N LEU A 25 -51.92 34.10 48.67
CA LEU A 25 -52.52 33.32 49.75
C LEU A 25 -51.60 33.29 50.99
N ILE A 26 -50.31 33.03 50.82
CA ILE A 26 -49.31 33.09 51.90
C ILE A 26 -49.28 34.49 52.52
N HIS A 27 -49.29 35.55 51.71
CA HIS A 27 -49.27 36.92 52.21
C HIS A 27 -50.51 37.26 53.05
N ARG A 28 -51.71 36.83 52.60
CA ARG A 28 -52.96 37.00 53.35
C ARG A 28 -52.93 36.24 54.68
N LEU A 29 -52.47 34.99 54.69
CA LEU A 29 -52.32 34.17 55.89
C LEU A 29 -51.36 34.80 56.91
N LEU A 30 -50.19 35.29 56.47
CA LEU A 30 -49.22 35.97 57.34
C LEU A 30 -49.76 37.29 57.90
N THR A 31 -50.56 38.02 57.11
CA THR A 31 -51.24 39.25 57.57
C THR A 31 -52.32 38.93 58.60
N TYR A 32 -53.00 37.79 58.46
CA TYR A 32 -53.98 37.28 59.41
C TYR A 32 -53.34 36.81 60.72
N ALA A 33 -52.17 36.16 60.65
CA ALA A 33 -51.39 35.71 61.81
C ALA A 33 -51.03 36.85 62.77
N LYS A 34 -50.80 38.06 62.25
CA LYS A 34 -50.53 39.24 63.06
C LYS A 34 -51.75 39.75 63.85
N LYS A 35 -52.96 39.34 63.48
CA LYS A 35 -54.23 39.84 64.02
C LYS A 35 -54.95 38.87 64.95
N VAL A 36 -54.72 37.55 64.85
CA VAL A 36 -55.42 36.51 65.62
C VAL A 36 -54.42 35.69 66.46
N ARG A 37 -54.59 35.67 67.79
CA ARG A 37 -53.60 35.15 68.75
C ARG A 37 -53.54 33.61 68.82
N ASP A 38 -54.68 32.95 68.62
CA ASP A 38 -54.82 31.48 68.82
C ASP A 38 -54.70 30.64 67.53
N ALA A 39 -54.42 31.26 66.37
CA ALA A 39 -54.33 30.58 65.07
C ALA A 39 -52.89 30.35 64.57
N SER A 40 -51.87 30.68 65.37
CA SER A 40 -50.47 30.75 64.91
C SER A 40 -49.87 29.39 64.47
N SER A 41 -50.27 28.28 65.10
CA SER A 41 -49.82 26.94 64.70
C SER A 41 -50.40 26.49 63.37
N ASP A 42 -51.69 26.76 63.17
CA ASP A 42 -52.46 26.35 61.99
C ASP A 42 -52.01 27.13 60.76
N ILE A 43 -51.81 28.45 60.93
CA ILE A 43 -51.24 29.30 59.88
C ILE A 43 -49.84 28.83 59.50
N ARG A 44 -48.99 28.46 60.48
CA ARG A 44 -47.63 27.97 60.19
C ARG A 44 -47.67 26.71 59.32
N ARG A 45 -48.52 25.74 59.66
CA ARG A 45 -48.63 24.47 58.92
C ARG A 45 -49.17 24.66 57.50
N LEU A 46 -50.20 25.48 57.31
CA LEU A 46 -50.67 25.83 55.96
C LEU A 46 -49.61 26.57 55.15
N THR A 47 -48.90 27.50 55.79
CA THR A 47 -47.84 28.28 55.14
C THR A 47 -46.66 27.39 54.71
N GLU A 48 -46.27 26.42 55.54
CA GLU A 48 -45.23 25.41 55.20
C GLU A 48 -45.64 24.57 53.98
N GLU A 49 -46.89 24.10 53.94
CA GLU A 49 -47.41 23.33 52.80
C GLU A 49 -47.50 24.17 51.51
N LEU A 50 -47.95 25.42 51.62
CA LEU A 50 -48.03 26.35 50.49
C LEU A 50 -46.65 26.76 49.97
N PHE A 51 -45.65 26.97 50.83
CA PHE A 51 -44.27 27.19 50.39
C PHE A 51 -43.69 25.96 49.70
N GLY A 52 -43.98 24.76 50.22
CA GLY A 52 -43.59 23.50 49.58
C GLY A 52 -44.20 23.36 48.19
N LEU A 53 -45.49 23.68 48.04
CA LEU A 53 -46.17 23.69 46.75
C LEU A 53 -45.58 24.75 45.79
N LYS A 54 -45.34 25.98 46.28
CA LYS A 54 -44.73 27.07 45.50
C LYS A 54 -43.37 26.67 44.94
N GLY A 55 -42.51 26.07 45.76
CA GLY A 55 -41.19 25.61 45.32
C GLY A 55 -41.25 24.54 44.22
N ILE A 56 -42.22 23.62 44.29
CA ILE A 56 -42.44 22.62 43.24
C ILE A 56 -42.94 23.27 41.95
N LEU A 57 -43.86 24.23 42.04
CA LEU A 57 -44.40 24.95 40.89
C LEU A 57 -43.33 25.84 40.22
N GLU A 58 -42.48 26.51 41.00
CA GLU A 58 -41.34 27.28 40.47
C GLU A 58 -40.31 26.38 39.77
N HIS A 59 -40.03 25.21 40.33
CA HIS A 59 -39.19 24.21 39.67
C HIS A 59 -39.79 23.77 38.33
N LEU A 60 -41.09 23.47 38.30
CA LEU A 60 -41.83 23.15 37.08
C LEU A 60 -41.74 24.30 36.05
N SER A 61 -42.00 25.55 36.47
CA SER A 61 -41.93 26.74 35.60
C SER A 61 -40.54 26.91 34.96
N SER A 62 -39.47 26.70 35.73
CA SER A 62 -38.10 26.82 35.23
C SER A 62 -37.76 25.77 34.15
N GLN A 63 -38.32 24.57 34.26
CA GLN A 63 -38.14 23.54 33.23
C GLN A 63 -38.83 23.93 31.92
N PHE A 64 -40.03 24.52 31.99
CA PHE A 64 -40.74 25.00 30.80
C PHE A 64 -40.05 26.20 30.13
N GLU A 65 -39.47 27.13 30.89
CA GLU A 65 -38.75 28.31 30.36
C GLU A 65 -37.44 27.96 29.64
N SER A 66 -36.82 26.82 29.97
CA SER A 66 -35.53 26.39 29.39
C SER A 66 -35.63 25.65 28.04
N SER A 67 -36.82 25.56 27.43
CA SER A 67 -37.08 24.69 26.27
C SER A 67 -37.51 25.43 24.98
N SER A 68 -36.80 25.13 23.88
CA SER A 68 -37.17 25.34 22.46
C SER A 68 -36.63 24.12 21.69
N PRO A 69 -37.24 23.50 20.63
CA PRO A 69 -38.33 23.87 19.70
C PRO A 69 -39.61 22.96 19.79
N PRO A 70 -40.66 23.13 18.95
CA PRO A 70 -42.03 22.67 19.24
C PRO A 70 -42.40 21.20 18.95
N GLU A 71 -41.46 20.31 18.62
CA GLU A 71 -41.78 18.89 18.30
C GLU A 71 -41.72 17.91 19.49
N THR A 72 -41.21 18.31 20.65
CA THR A 72 -41.24 17.48 21.89
C THR A 72 -42.61 17.35 22.53
N ARG A 73 -43.65 18.00 21.98
CA ARG A 73 -45.03 17.96 22.52
C ARG A 73 -45.69 16.58 22.44
N LYS A 74 -45.17 15.60 21.70
CA LYS A 74 -45.90 14.33 21.42
C LYS A 74 -45.48 13.10 22.23
N LEU A 75 -44.38 13.13 22.99
CA LEU A 75 -44.01 12.03 23.92
C LEU A 75 -44.35 12.30 25.39
N ALA A 76 -44.87 13.50 25.69
CA ALA A 76 -45.35 13.84 27.03
C ALA A 76 -46.81 13.43 27.30
N SER A 77 -47.53 12.78 26.38
CA SER A 77 -49.00 12.69 26.43
C SER A 77 -49.58 11.81 27.56
N VAL A 78 -48.80 10.89 28.15
CA VAL A 78 -49.29 10.06 29.26
C VAL A 78 -48.94 10.67 30.63
N ALA A 79 -47.84 11.42 30.72
CA ALA A 79 -47.44 12.14 31.94
C ALA A 79 -48.16 13.50 32.04
N THR A 80 -48.50 14.15 30.92
CA THR A 80 -49.23 15.43 30.91
C THR A 80 -50.63 15.29 31.46
N ASP A 81 -51.39 14.23 31.20
CA ASP A 81 -52.74 14.10 31.78
C ASP A 81 -52.72 13.95 33.31
N SER A 82 -51.76 13.16 33.84
CA SER A 82 -51.59 13.01 35.29
C SER A 82 -51.06 14.31 35.93
N LEU A 83 -50.13 15.00 35.28
CA LEU A 83 -49.60 16.27 35.75
C LEU A 83 -50.67 17.38 35.69
N ASN A 84 -51.41 17.48 34.59
CA ASN A 84 -52.47 18.46 34.37
C ASN A 84 -53.62 18.26 35.35
N SER A 85 -54.07 17.01 35.54
CA SER A 85 -55.10 16.72 36.55
C SER A 85 -54.63 16.99 37.98
N THR A 86 -53.32 16.91 38.25
CA THR A 86 -52.77 17.25 39.57
C THR A 86 -52.60 18.76 39.74
N LEU A 87 -52.22 19.49 38.69
CA LEU A 87 -52.17 20.96 38.65
C LEU A 87 -53.56 21.59 38.76
N GLU A 88 -54.57 20.99 38.11
CA GLU A 88 -55.98 21.38 38.28
C GLU A 88 -56.43 21.23 39.72
N LYS A 89 -56.17 20.08 40.35
CA LYS A 89 -56.47 19.86 41.78
C LYS A 89 -55.70 20.80 42.70
N ALA A 90 -54.48 21.18 42.32
CA ALA A 90 -53.70 22.19 43.04
C ALA A 90 -54.38 23.55 42.98
N ASN A 91 -54.79 23.98 41.78
CA ASN A 91 -55.50 25.23 41.58
C ASN A 91 -56.85 25.23 42.30
N GLU A 92 -57.66 24.18 42.18
CA GLU A 92 -58.90 24.04 42.94
C GLU A 92 -58.67 24.15 44.45
N SER A 93 -57.63 23.51 44.98
CA SER A 93 -57.30 23.57 46.41
C SER A 93 -56.89 24.97 46.85
N VAL A 94 -56.11 25.69 46.03
CA VAL A 94 -55.67 27.07 46.31
C VAL A 94 -56.83 28.05 46.19
N GLN A 95 -57.68 27.92 45.17
CA GLN A 95 -58.85 28.78 44.95
C GLN A 95 -59.91 28.58 46.04
N LEU A 96 -60.15 27.34 46.49
CA LEU A 96 -61.04 27.09 47.63
C LEU A 96 -60.50 27.74 48.92
N LEU A 97 -59.19 27.65 49.16
CA LEU A 97 -58.56 28.34 50.28
C LEU A 97 -58.65 29.87 50.17
N LEU A 98 -58.49 30.43 48.97
CA LEU A 98 -58.64 31.86 48.71
C LEU A 98 -60.09 32.31 48.99
N LEU A 99 -61.09 31.59 48.47
CA LEU A 99 -62.51 31.85 48.68
C LEU A 99 -62.90 31.82 50.15
N ASP A 100 -62.46 30.81 50.90
CA ASP A 100 -62.74 30.70 52.33
C ASP A 100 -62.06 31.82 53.15
N LEU A 101 -61.03 32.47 52.58
CA LEU A 101 -60.34 33.62 53.17
C LEU A 101 -60.81 34.98 52.64
N GLU A 102 -61.79 35.03 51.72
CA GLU A 102 -62.33 36.30 51.22
C GLU A 102 -63.17 37.05 52.27
N GLU A 103 -63.11 38.39 52.23
CA GLU A 103 -63.88 39.23 53.14
C GLU A 103 -65.38 39.20 52.80
N PRO A 104 -66.28 38.92 53.76
CA PRO A 104 -67.71 38.95 53.52
C PRO A 104 -68.16 40.39 53.23
N THR A 105 -69.13 40.50 52.34
CA THR A 105 -69.62 41.78 51.81
C THR A 105 -70.38 42.64 52.83
N SER A 106 -70.72 42.11 54.02
CA SER A 106 -71.46 42.83 55.07
C SER A 106 -70.57 43.38 56.21
N ARG A 107 -70.81 44.65 56.61
CA ARG A 107 -70.00 45.38 57.61
C ARG A 107 -69.92 44.73 58.99
N LEU A 108 -70.98 44.06 59.44
CA LEU A 108 -71.04 43.38 60.75
C LEU A 108 -70.20 42.10 60.78
N ASN A 109 -70.14 41.36 59.68
CA ASN A 109 -69.31 40.16 59.59
C ASN A 109 -67.81 40.49 59.47
N ARG A 110 -67.45 41.65 58.87
CA ARG A 110 -66.04 42.11 58.78
C ARG A 110 -65.35 42.39 60.11
N LEU A 111 -66.09 42.80 61.15
CA LEU A 111 -65.52 43.03 62.48
C LEU A 111 -65.34 41.72 63.26
N LYS A 112 -66.27 40.77 63.09
CA LYS A 112 -66.21 39.46 63.74
C LYS A 112 -65.10 38.57 63.15
N GLN A 113 -64.98 38.53 61.82
CA GLN A 113 -63.93 37.79 61.12
C GLN A 113 -62.52 38.40 61.30
N LYS A 114 -62.40 39.64 61.81
CA LYS A 114 -61.10 40.26 62.15
C LYS A 114 -60.52 39.78 63.48
N LEU A 115 -61.28 39.04 64.29
CA LEU A 115 -60.88 38.60 65.63
C LEU A 115 -60.97 37.06 65.82
N GLU A 116 -61.62 36.31 64.92
CA GLU A 116 -61.77 34.84 65.00
C GLU A 116 -61.30 34.13 63.73
N TRP A 117 -60.46 33.09 63.88
CA TRP A 117 -59.96 32.23 62.79
C TRP A 117 -61.11 31.69 61.91
N PRO A 118 -61.01 31.78 60.57
CA PRO A 118 -62.15 31.53 59.68
C PRO A 118 -62.45 30.05 59.46
N PHE A 119 -61.56 29.13 59.87
CA PHE A 119 -61.74 27.69 59.68
C PHE A 119 -62.09 26.98 60.98
N THR A 120 -63.01 26.03 60.91
CA THR A 120 -63.13 24.99 61.95
C THR A 120 -61.95 24.02 61.89
N GLN A 121 -61.66 23.31 62.98
CA GLN A 121 -60.56 22.33 63.03
C GLN A 121 -60.69 21.24 61.96
N GLU A 122 -61.93 20.86 61.60
CA GLU A 122 -62.24 19.88 60.55
C GLU A 122 -62.01 20.45 59.13
N GLN A 123 -62.42 21.70 58.87
CA GLN A 123 -62.15 22.38 57.60
C GLN A 123 -60.65 22.63 57.39
N PHE A 124 -59.94 23.04 58.45
CA PHE A 124 -58.50 23.23 58.43
C PHE A 124 -57.76 21.92 58.10
N ALA A 125 -58.10 20.83 58.80
CA ALA A 125 -57.52 19.51 58.53
C ALA A 125 -57.79 19.06 57.09
N THR A 126 -58.99 19.31 56.57
CA THR A 126 -59.38 18.97 55.19
C THR A 126 -58.53 19.71 54.16
N HIS A 127 -58.33 21.02 54.33
CA HIS A 127 -57.50 21.83 53.44
C HIS A 127 -56.02 21.44 53.52
N LEU A 128 -55.51 21.20 54.72
CA LEU A 128 -54.13 20.77 54.92
C LEU A 128 -53.87 19.41 54.25
N THR A 129 -54.74 18.43 54.45
CA THR A 129 -54.61 17.10 53.83
C THR A 129 -54.72 17.17 52.29
N ARG A 130 -55.52 18.09 51.75
CA ARG A 130 -55.60 18.31 50.28
C ARG A 130 -54.28 18.83 49.73
N LEU A 131 -53.70 19.87 50.35
CA LEU A 131 -52.42 20.42 49.95
C LEU A 131 -51.28 19.40 50.07
N GLU A 132 -51.20 18.68 51.20
CA GLU A 132 -50.20 17.63 51.42
C GLU A 132 -50.27 16.56 50.34
N ARG A 133 -51.48 16.09 50.00
CA ARG A 133 -51.68 15.09 48.94
C ARG A 133 -51.23 15.62 47.59
N VAL A 134 -51.70 16.79 47.17
CA VAL A 134 -51.34 17.38 45.88
C VAL A 134 -49.82 17.54 45.76
N LYS A 135 -49.17 18.03 46.81
CA LYS A 135 -47.71 18.16 46.90
C LYS A 135 -47.00 16.81 46.73
N SER A 136 -47.43 15.78 47.46
CA SER A 136 -46.85 14.43 47.35
C SER A 136 -47.03 13.82 45.96
N TRP A 137 -48.19 14.00 45.34
CA TRP A 137 -48.46 13.51 43.98
C TRP A 137 -47.55 14.18 42.94
N LEU A 138 -47.35 15.50 43.04
CA LEU A 138 -46.42 16.21 42.15
C LEU A 138 -44.98 15.70 42.27
N ILE A 139 -44.52 15.42 43.50
CA ILE A 139 -43.17 14.86 43.73
C ILE A 139 -43.02 13.47 43.11
N ILE A 140 -44.02 12.60 43.27
CA ILE A 140 -43.97 11.23 42.71
C ILE A 140 -43.88 11.29 41.19
N VAL A 141 -44.73 12.10 40.56
CA VAL A 141 -44.75 12.27 39.09
C VAL A 141 -43.38 12.75 38.59
N LEU A 142 -42.81 13.79 39.22
CA LEU A 142 -41.49 14.32 38.87
C LEU A 142 -40.33 13.31 39.07
N SER A 143 -40.41 12.47 40.12
CA SER A 143 -39.36 11.49 40.42
C SER A 143 -39.38 10.25 39.50
N SER A 144 -40.55 9.87 39.00
CA SER A 144 -40.72 8.73 38.08
C SER A 144 -39.99 8.95 36.76
N ASP A 145 -40.10 10.16 36.20
CA ASP A 145 -39.49 10.51 34.92
C ASP A 145 -37.96 10.55 35.02
N SER A 146 -37.42 10.99 36.16
CA SER A 146 -35.97 10.99 36.41
C SER A 146 -35.36 9.58 36.39
N LEU A 147 -36.06 8.58 36.97
CA LEU A 147 -35.58 7.19 36.99
C LEU A 147 -35.63 6.51 35.61
N ALA A 148 -36.60 6.89 34.76
CA ALA A 148 -36.68 6.38 33.39
C ALA A 148 -35.49 6.86 32.55
N ILE A 149 -35.17 8.15 32.65
CA ILE A 149 -34.01 8.75 31.96
C ILE A 149 -32.70 8.13 32.45
N GLN A 150 -32.55 7.89 33.75
CA GLN A 150 -31.35 7.24 34.30
C GLN A 150 -31.15 5.81 33.78
N ARG A 151 -32.22 5.01 33.64
CA ARG A 151 -32.12 3.65 33.08
C ARG A 151 -31.76 3.66 31.60
N ASP A 152 -32.36 4.55 30.82
CA ASP A 152 -32.02 4.70 29.39
C ASP A 152 -30.56 5.12 29.20
N LEU A 153 -30.09 6.09 30.00
CA LEU A 153 -28.70 6.53 30.00
C LEU A 153 -27.74 5.38 30.36
N HIS A 154 -28.06 4.60 31.39
CA HIS A 154 -27.25 3.45 31.79
C HIS A 154 -27.22 2.35 30.71
N GLY A 155 -28.35 2.10 30.04
CA GLY A 155 -28.42 1.19 28.90
C GLY A 155 -27.54 1.64 27.72
N LYS A 156 -27.59 2.94 27.37
CA LYS A 156 -26.75 3.54 26.32
C LYS A 156 -25.27 3.47 26.66
N ILE A 157 -24.88 3.77 27.90
CA ILE A 157 -23.48 3.69 28.36
C ILE A 157 -22.97 2.24 28.26
N THR A 158 -23.77 1.27 28.70
CA THR A 158 -23.38 -0.14 28.65
C THR A 158 -23.23 -0.63 27.21
N SER A 159 -24.16 -0.24 26.32
CA SER A 159 -24.07 -0.54 24.89
C SER A 159 -22.83 0.08 24.24
N LEU A 160 -22.50 1.33 24.57
CA LEU A 160 -21.32 2.01 24.07
C LEU A 160 -20.04 1.32 24.54
N ALA A 161 -19.97 0.92 25.82
CA ALA A 161 -18.83 0.17 26.37
C ALA A 161 -18.62 -1.16 25.64
N THR A 162 -19.68 -1.92 25.39
CA THR A 162 -19.57 -3.18 24.63
C THR A 162 -19.16 -2.97 23.17
N SER A 163 -19.58 -1.87 22.54
CA SER A 163 -19.17 -1.54 21.17
C SER A 163 -17.69 -1.14 21.12
N LEU A 164 -17.22 -0.36 22.09
CA LEU A 164 -15.83 0.07 22.18
C LEU A 164 -14.89 -1.12 22.44
N GLU A 165 -15.28 -2.06 23.31
CA GLU A 165 -14.52 -3.30 23.55
C GLU A 165 -14.40 -4.14 22.27
N ALA A 166 -15.47 -4.23 21.47
CA ALA A 166 -15.45 -4.93 20.19
C ALA A 166 -14.53 -4.24 19.15
N GLU A 167 -14.59 -2.91 19.04
CA GLU A 167 -13.72 -2.13 18.15
C GLU A 167 -12.24 -2.21 18.54
N LEU A 168 -11.93 -2.14 19.84
CA LEU A 168 -10.56 -2.29 20.34
C LEU A 168 -9.99 -3.67 19.99
N LYS A 169 -10.81 -4.73 20.16
CA LYS A 169 -10.42 -6.09 19.80
C LYS A 169 -10.12 -6.24 18.31
N ILE A 170 -10.95 -5.68 17.44
CA ILE A 170 -10.72 -5.70 15.98
C ILE A 170 -9.42 -4.97 15.64
N ARG A 171 -9.19 -3.80 16.22
CA ARG A 171 -7.98 -3.01 15.97
C ARG A 171 -6.71 -3.72 16.45
N ASP A 172 -6.78 -4.42 17.58
CA ASP A 172 -5.66 -5.21 18.07
C ASP A 172 -5.39 -6.44 17.18
N GLU A 173 -6.44 -7.12 16.71
CA GLU A 173 -6.34 -8.21 15.71
C GLU A 173 -5.71 -7.71 14.39
N GLU A 174 -6.12 -6.54 13.89
CA GLU A 174 -5.56 -5.92 12.68
C GLU A 174 -4.07 -5.57 12.85
N LYS A 175 -3.68 -5.02 13.99
CA LYS A 175 -2.27 -4.73 14.30
C LYS A 175 -1.41 -5.99 14.37
N VAL A 176 -1.92 -7.04 15.03
CA VAL A 176 -1.22 -8.33 15.12
C VAL A 176 -1.06 -8.94 13.73
N GLN A 177 -2.09 -8.85 12.88
CA GLN A 177 -2.02 -9.35 11.51
C GLN A 177 -1.06 -8.55 10.63
N ALA A 178 -1.01 -7.22 10.79
CA ALA A 178 -0.05 -6.37 10.09
C ALA A 178 1.40 -6.71 10.46
N ALA A 179 1.69 -6.81 11.76
CA ALA A 179 3.01 -7.21 12.26
C ALA A 179 3.40 -8.62 11.79
N HIS A 180 2.43 -9.55 11.77
CA HIS A 180 2.64 -10.90 11.23
C HIS A 180 3.00 -10.88 9.74
N ASN A 181 2.33 -10.06 8.93
CA ASN A 181 2.63 -9.96 7.50
C ASN A 181 4.00 -9.30 7.25
N ASP A 182 4.39 -8.31 8.04
CA ASP A 182 5.68 -7.65 7.92
C ASP A 182 6.84 -8.57 8.32
N LEU A 183 6.64 -9.40 9.35
CA LEU A 183 7.57 -10.49 9.70
C LEU A 183 7.75 -11.46 8.53
N LEU A 184 6.66 -11.89 7.89
CA LEU A 184 6.75 -12.80 6.74
C LEU A 184 7.45 -12.18 5.54
N ARG A 185 7.21 -10.89 5.26
CA ARG A 185 7.91 -10.17 4.17
C ARG A 185 9.40 -10.04 4.42
N TRP A 186 9.80 -9.78 5.66
CA TRP A 186 11.20 -9.71 6.04
C TRP A 186 11.89 -11.07 5.97
N LEU A 187 11.23 -12.14 6.40
CA LEU A 187 11.79 -13.50 6.38
C LEU A 187 11.81 -14.11 4.96
N ALA A 188 10.83 -13.79 4.14
CA ALA A 188 10.64 -14.35 2.80
C ALA A 188 10.38 -13.23 1.78
N PRO A 189 11.41 -12.49 1.35
CA PRO A 189 11.27 -11.40 0.38
C PRO A 189 10.83 -11.90 -1.00
N VAL A 190 11.09 -13.18 -1.31
CA VAL A 190 10.75 -13.84 -2.58
C VAL A 190 9.80 -15.02 -2.39
N SER A 191 8.91 -15.19 -3.37
CA SER A 191 7.88 -16.23 -3.39
C SER A 191 8.06 -17.21 -4.56
N PRO A 192 8.11 -18.53 -4.32
CA PRO A 192 8.26 -19.54 -5.37
C PRO A 192 6.97 -19.85 -6.14
N VAL A 193 5.83 -19.26 -5.76
CA VAL A 193 4.50 -19.65 -6.24
C VAL A 193 4.30 -19.38 -7.75
N SER A 194 4.71 -18.21 -8.24
CA SER A 194 4.55 -17.85 -9.65
C SER A 194 5.37 -18.75 -10.58
N ILE A 195 6.60 -19.06 -10.16
CA ILE A 195 7.51 -19.98 -10.85
C ILE A 195 6.89 -21.37 -10.93
N HIS A 196 6.39 -21.88 -9.80
CA HIS A 196 5.71 -23.17 -9.74
C HIS A 196 4.51 -23.24 -10.69
N GLN A 197 3.65 -22.22 -10.67
CA GLN A 197 2.46 -22.15 -11.54
C GLN A 197 2.82 -22.08 -13.03
N GLN A 198 3.94 -21.45 -13.40
CA GLN A 198 4.40 -21.44 -14.78
C GLN A 198 4.86 -22.85 -15.22
N ILE A 199 5.75 -23.48 -14.44
CA ILE A 199 6.29 -24.80 -14.78
C ILE A 199 5.18 -25.87 -14.79
N SER A 200 4.24 -25.80 -13.84
CA SER A 200 3.10 -26.72 -13.77
C SER A 200 2.16 -26.58 -14.98
N ARG A 201 1.95 -25.35 -15.48
CA ARG A 201 1.17 -25.10 -16.72
C ARG A 201 1.87 -25.60 -17.98
N ASP A 202 3.19 -25.48 -18.05
CA ASP A 202 3.97 -25.85 -19.24
C ASP A 202 4.29 -27.36 -19.32
N ARG A 203 4.10 -28.10 -18.21
CA ARG A 203 4.30 -29.55 -18.15
C ARG A 203 3.31 -30.29 -19.07
N VAL A 204 3.82 -31.27 -19.82
CA VAL A 204 2.98 -32.17 -20.60
C VAL A 204 2.39 -33.26 -19.72
N ASP A 205 1.07 -33.42 -19.78
CA ASP A 205 0.34 -34.46 -19.06
C ASP A 205 0.92 -35.86 -19.31
N CYS A 206 0.93 -36.69 -18.26
CA CYS A 206 1.46 -38.06 -18.24
C CYS A 206 2.99 -38.22 -18.23
N THR A 207 3.78 -37.15 -18.28
CA THR A 207 5.24 -37.22 -18.08
C THR A 207 5.62 -37.30 -16.59
N GLY A 208 6.72 -37.98 -16.27
CA GLY A 208 7.30 -38.01 -14.92
C GLY A 208 6.61 -38.92 -13.91
N LYS A 209 5.61 -39.72 -14.34
CA LYS A 209 4.88 -40.67 -13.50
C LYS A 209 5.75 -41.76 -12.90
N TRP A 210 6.80 -42.18 -13.61
CA TRP A 210 7.73 -43.21 -13.16
C TRP A 210 8.46 -42.82 -11.87
N PHE A 211 8.68 -41.51 -11.65
CA PHE A 211 9.32 -40.98 -10.45
C PHE A 211 8.32 -40.82 -9.32
N VAL A 212 7.21 -40.13 -9.61
CA VAL A 212 6.18 -39.76 -8.63
C VAL A 212 5.52 -41.01 -8.02
N ASN A 213 4.94 -41.88 -8.86
CA ASN A 213 4.08 -42.98 -8.42
C ASN A 213 4.82 -44.15 -7.75
N HIS A 214 6.16 -44.10 -7.72
CA HIS A 214 7.00 -45.16 -7.17
C HIS A 214 8.03 -44.55 -6.25
N THR A 215 9.13 -44.02 -6.80
CA THR A 215 10.30 -43.60 -6.03
C THR A 215 9.98 -42.53 -5.00
N PHE A 216 9.17 -41.53 -5.38
CA PHE A 216 8.83 -40.40 -4.54
C PHE A 216 7.76 -40.74 -3.50
N GLU A 217 6.64 -41.35 -3.93
CA GLU A 217 5.59 -41.83 -3.01
C GLU A 217 6.13 -42.83 -1.98
N ASP A 218 6.93 -43.82 -2.40
CA ASP A 218 7.55 -44.78 -1.48
C ASP A 218 8.45 -44.09 -0.45
N TRP A 219 9.19 -43.07 -0.87
CA TRP A 219 10.07 -42.31 0.03
C TRP A 219 9.27 -41.44 1.02
N ILE A 220 8.17 -40.83 0.58
CA ILE A 220 7.26 -40.07 1.46
C ILE A 220 6.64 -40.99 2.52
N MET A 221 6.20 -42.17 2.10
CA MET A 221 5.44 -43.11 2.95
C MET A 221 6.33 -43.98 3.83
N SER A 222 7.61 -44.12 3.50
CA SER A 222 8.58 -44.87 4.31
C SER A 222 8.69 -44.31 5.73
N ASP A 223 8.67 -45.20 6.72
CA ASP A 223 8.95 -44.88 8.14
C ASP A 223 10.43 -45.10 8.51
N VAL A 224 11.26 -45.53 7.55
CA VAL A 224 12.70 -45.74 7.77
C VAL A 224 13.39 -44.38 7.92
N VAL A 225 14.00 -44.14 9.07
CA VAL A 225 14.74 -42.89 9.36
C VAL A 225 16.02 -42.78 8.52
N ASP A 226 16.57 -43.92 8.08
CA ASP A 226 17.77 -43.98 7.26
C ASP A 226 17.54 -43.31 5.89
N ARG A 227 18.38 -42.33 5.55
CA ARG A 227 18.34 -41.51 4.32
C ARG A 227 17.06 -40.67 4.17
N SER A 228 16.82 -39.78 5.13
CA SER A 228 15.75 -38.76 5.10
C SER A 228 15.88 -37.74 3.96
N ILE A 229 17.02 -37.73 3.25
CA ILE A 229 17.27 -36.88 2.09
C ILE A 229 17.19 -37.70 0.79
N LEU A 230 16.42 -37.21 -0.18
CA LEU A 230 16.36 -37.72 -1.55
C LEU A 230 16.97 -36.68 -2.50
N CYS A 231 17.97 -37.08 -3.28
CA CYS A 231 18.63 -36.21 -4.26
C CYS A 231 18.34 -36.70 -5.69
N LEU A 232 17.82 -35.81 -6.54
CA LEU A 232 17.63 -36.05 -7.96
C LEU A 232 18.72 -35.33 -8.76
N LEU A 233 19.66 -36.10 -9.31
CA LEU A 233 20.80 -35.59 -10.05
C LEU A 233 20.66 -35.87 -11.54
N GLY A 234 21.16 -34.98 -12.38
CA GLY A 234 21.17 -35.21 -13.83
C GLY A 234 21.66 -34.00 -14.60
N LYS A 235 21.96 -34.20 -15.89
CA LYS A 235 22.44 -33.12 -16.77
C LYS A 235 21.44 -31.95 -16.86
N SER A 236 21.92 -30.76 -17.21
CA SER A 236 21.03 -29.61 -17.45
C SER A 236 20.08 -29.88 -18.63
N GLY A 237 18.83 -29.42 -18.52
CA GLY A 237 17.81 -29.61 -19.57
C GLY A 237 17.18 -31.01 -19.64
N ILE A 238 17.47 -31.90 -18.68
CA ILE A 238 16.92 -33.28 -18.59
C ILE A 238 15.51 -33.36 -17.99
N GLY A 239 14.96 -32.24 -17.48
CA GLY A 239 13.59 -32.19 -16.92
C GLY A 239 13.46 -32.28 -15.40
N LYS A 240 14.55 -32.12 -14.63
CA LYS A 240 14.55 -32.14 -13.14
C LYS A 240 13.52 -31.18 -12.54
N THR A 241 13.55 -29.92 -12.95
CA THR A 241 12.64 -28.87 -12.47
C THR A 241 11.17 -29.17 -12.76
N THR A 242 10.88 -29.80 -13.89
CA THR A 242 9.52 -30.26 -14.24
C THR A 242 9.07 -31.42 -13.35
N LEU A 243 9.96 -32.38 -13.06
CA LEU A 243 9.69 -33.46 -12.10
C LEU A 243 9.49 -32.94 -10.68
N PHE A 244 10.29 -31.95 -10.29
CA PHE A 244 10.14 -31.27 -9.00
C PHE A 244 8.77 -30.61 -8.87
N ALA A 245 8.31 -29.89 -9.89
CA ALA A 245 6.97 -29.30 -9.89
C ALA A 245 5.87 -30.37 -9.80
N HIS A 246 6.04 -31.54 -10.44
CA HIS A 246 5.12 -32.67 -10.33
C HIS A 246 5.07 -33.23 -8.91
N ALA A 247 6.22 -33.40 -8.26
CA ALA A 247 6.29 -33.80 -6.86
C ALA A 247 5.55 -32.81 -5.93
N VAL A 248 5.67 -31.50 -6.17
CA VAL A 248 4.95 -30.46 -5.42
C VAL A 248 3.43 -30.54 -5.63
N ASP A 249 2.97 -30.71 -6.88
CA ASP A 249 1.53 -30.83 -7.20
C ASP A 249 0.90 -32.04 -6.49
N GLU A 250 1.62 -33.15 -6.41
CA GLU A 250 1.15 -34.38 -5.76
C GLU A 250 1.11 -34.25 -4.24
N LEU A 251 2.10 -33.58 -3.63
CA LEU A 251 2.04 -33.22 -2.21
C LEU A 251 0.86 -32.30 -1.89
N ALA A 252 0.55 -31.34 -2.76
CA ALA A 252 -0.65 -30.51 -2.64
C ALA A 252 -1.94 -31.36 -2.71
N ALA A 253 -1.97 -32.38 -3.58
CA ALA A 253 -3.08 -33.33 -3.64
C ALA A 253 -3.19 -34.22 -2.39
N PHE A 254 -2.08 -34.69 -1.83
CA PHE A 254 -2.05 -35.48 -0.59
C PHE A 254 -2.52 -34.69 0.62
N THR A 255 -2.09 -33.43 0.75
CA THR A 255 -2.52 -32.56 1.85
C THR A 255 -4.02 -32.25 1.78
N ALA A 256 -4.55 -32.01 0.57
CA ALA A 256 -6.00 -31.82 0.36
C ALA A 256 -6.84 -33.05 0.76
N LYS A 257 -6.27 -34.26 0.70
CA LYS A 257 -6.90 -35.52 1.13
C LYS A 257 -6.81 -35.78 2.64
N GLY A 258 -6.18 -34.90 3.42
CA GLY A 258 -6.19 -34.96 4.89
C GLY A 258 -5.09 -35.78 5.54
N HIS A 259 -3.99 -36.09 4.85
CA HIS A 259 -2.90 -36.93 5.35
C HIS A 259 -1.99 -36.32 6.46
N GLY A 260 -2.39 -35.20 7.10
CA GLY A 260 -1.65 -34.60 8.22
C GLY A 260 -0.24 -34.11 7.89
N LEU A 261 0.12 -34.04 6.60
CA LEU A 261 1.44 -33.67 6.10
C LEU A 261 1.57 -32.15 5.92
N VAL A 262 2.74 -31.61 6.23
CA VAL A 262 3.10 -30.21 5.93
C VAL A 262 4.27 -30.22 4.96
N PHE A 263 4.22 -29.40 3.92
CA PHE A 263 5.33 -29.27 2.99
C PHE A 263 5.61 -27.81 2.65
N ALA A 264 6.85 -27.55 2.24
CA ALA A 264 7.29 -26.28 1.70
C ALA A 264 8.29 -26.53 0.57
N TYR A 265 8.29 -25.65 -0.42
CA TYR A 265 9.15 -25.79 -1.60
C TYR A 265 9.83 -24.48 -1.99
N PHE A 266 10.97 -24.56 -2.67
CA PHE A 266 11.68 -23.39 -3.20
C PHE A 266 12.39 -23.72 -4.52
N TYR A 267 12.51 -22.73 -5.41
CA TYR A 267 13.23 -22.83 -6.68
C TYR A 267 14.44 -21.89 -6.66
N CYS A 268 15.65 -22.45 -6.64
CA CYS A 268 16.85 -21.62 -6.79
C CYS A 268 16.96 -21.13 -8.25
N ARG A 269 17.45 -19.90 -8.44
CA ARG A 269 17.65 -19.30 -9.77
C ARG A 269 18.99 -18.60 -9.88
N PHE A 270 19.82 -19.03 -10.82
CA PHE A 270 21.13 -18.43 -11.11
C PHE A 270 21.08 -16.96 -11.55
N SER A 271 19.90 -16.47 -11.96
CA SER A 271 19.70 -15.13 -12.53
C SER A 271 19.22 -14.08 -11.51
N ASP A 272 18.99 -14.47 -10.25
CA ASP A 272 18.41 -13.59 -9.23
C ASP A 272 19.00 -13.87 -7.84
N VAL A 273 19.76 -12.91 -7.28
CA VAL A 273 20.46 -13.07 -6.00
C VAL A 273 19.51 -13.38 -4.84
N ASP A 274 18.29 -12.85 -4.83
CA ASP A 274 17.36 -13.11 -3.73
C ASP A 274 16.89 -14.57 -3.72
N PHE A 275 16.84 -15.21 -4.89
CA PHE A 275 16.56 -16.65 -5.05
C PHE A 275 17.79 -17.54 -4.84
N GLN A 276 18.98 -16.96 -4.66
CA GLN A 276 20.21 -17.71 -4.40
C GLN A 276 20.62 -17.68 -2.93
N ASN A 277 20.16 -16.69 -2.17
CA ASN A 277 20.57 -16.47 -0.79
C ASN A 277 20.02 -17.59 0.14
N PRO A 278 20.88 -18.35 0.84
CA PRO A 278 20.48 -19.41 1.76
C PRO A 278 19.46 -19.00 2.84
N VAL A 279 19.57 -17.77 3.36
CA VAL A 279 18.66 -17.23 4.38
C VAL A 279 17.26 -17.04 3.81
N ASN A 280 17.15 -16.48 2.60
CA ASN A 280 15.87 -16.29 1.91
C ASN A 280 15.24 -17.63 1.52
N ILE A 281 16.05 -18.62 1.12
CA ILE A 281 15.60 -19.96 0.80
C ILE A 281 14.94 -20.60 2.03
N LEU A 282 15.66 -20.70 3.16
CA LEU A 282 15.10 -21.28 4.39
C LEU A 282 13.97 -20.44 4.96
N GLY A 283 14.07 -19.11 4.89
CA GLY A 283 13.04 -18.18 5.35
C GLY A 283 11.73 -18.34 4.58
N SER A 284 11.80 -18.52 3.26
CA SER A 284 10.63 -18.84 2.41
C SER A 284 10.01 -20.19 2.76
N LEU A 285 10.82 -21.19 3.10
CA LEU A 285 10.31 -22.48 3.59
C LEU A 285 9.59 -22.32 4.93
N VAL A 286 10.16 -21.58 5.88
CA VAL A 286 9.53 -21.29 7.18
C VAL A 286 8.23 -20.49 7.01
N ALA A 287 8.21 -19.49 6.13
CA ALA A 287 7.02 -18.71 5.82
C ALA A 287 5.89 -19.55 5.19
N GLN A 288 6.22 -20.64 4.48
CA GLN A 288 5.23 -21.59 3.98
C GLN A 288 4.74 -22.54 5.08
N ILE A 289 5.65 -23.06 5.91
CA ILE A 289 5.31 -23.92 7.06
C ILE A 289 4.42 -23.18 8.07
N SER A 290 4.67 -21.89 8.29
CA SER A 290 3.92 -21.07 9.26
C SER A 290 2.42 -20.99 8.98
N LYS A 291 2.00 -21.19 7.72
CA LYS A 291 0.58 -21.28 7.34
C LYS A 291 -0.13 -22.47 8.00
N SER A 292 0.59 -23.57 8.19
CA SER A 292 0.08 -24.81 8.80
C SER A 292 0.51 -24.96 10.26
N VAL A 293 1.64 -24.35 10.64
CA VAL A 293 2.23 -24.37 11.99
C VAL A 293 2.67 -22.96 12.39
N PRO A 294 1.74 -22.09 12.86
CA PRO A 294 2.07 -20.69 13.17
C PRO A 294 3.15 -20.50 14.24
N SER A 295 3.30 -21.47 15.16
CA SER A 295 4.26 -21.43 16.27
C SER A 295 5.73 -21.42 15.83
N ILE A 296 6.04 -21.80 14.59
CA ILE A 296 7.42 -21.72 14.06
C ILE A 296 7.96 -20.29 14.11
N LEU A 297 7.07 -19.30 13.96
CA LEU A 297 7.45 -17.89 13.95
C LEU A 297 7.80 -17.37 15.35
N ASP A 298 7.42 -18.05 16.42
CA ASP A 298 7.70 -17.59 17.79
C ASP A 298 9.20 -17.65 18.12
N THR A 299 9.96 -18.51 17.43
CA THR A 299 11.43 -18.54 17.56
C THR A 299 12.08 -17.36 16.84
N ILE A 300 11.46 -16.87 15.77
CA ILE A 300 12.00 -15.81 14.89
C ILE A 300 11.53 -14.42 15.33
N ARG A 301 10.32 -14.32 15.88
CA ARG A 301 9.67 -13.08 16.31
C ARG A 301 10.54 -12.21 17.24
N PRO A 302 11.28 -12.76 18.23
CA PRO A 302 12.17 -11.94 19.07
C PRO A 302 13.27 -11.24 18.27
N PHE A 303 13.80 -11.88 17.22
CA PHE A 303 14.81 -11.28 16.35
C PHE A 303 14.22 -10.18 15.47
N PHE A 304 12.95 -10.31 15.09
CA PHE A 304 12.23 -9.26 14.38
C PHE A 304 11.91 -8.06 15.30
N GLU A 305 11.37 -8.32 16.49
CA GLU A 305 10.94 -7.30 17.45
C GLU A 305 12.11 -6.57 18.13
N ALA A 306 13.23 -7.25 18.40
CA ALA A 306 14.46 -6.61 18.86
C ALA A 306 14.98 -5.54 17.89
N THR A 307 14.46 -5.56 16.67
CA THR A 307 14.87 -4.70 15.57
C THR A 307 13.85 -3.61 15.24
N ASP A 308 12.64 -3.64 15.83
CA ASP A 308 11.56 -2.66 15.61
C ASP A 308 11.89 -1.25 16.17
N SER A 309 12.93 -1.14 17.00
CA SER A 309 13.43 0.16 17.49
C SER A 309 14.50 0.78 16.58
N HIS A 310 14.86 0.15 15.47
CA HIS A 310 16.00 0.54 14.65
C HIS A 310 15.62 0.78 13.18
N PRO A 311 16.13 1.85 12.55
CA PRO A 311 15.94 2.12 11.12
C PRO A 311 16.55 1.06 10.19
N HIS A 312 17.31 0.11 10.76
CA HIS A 312 18.10 -0.91 10.09
C HIS A 312 17.74 -2.29 10.61
N ARG A 313 17.05 -3.10 9.79
CA ARG A 313 16.81 -4.50 10.14
C ARG A 313 18.07 -5.33 9.92
N GLN A 314 18.65 -5.90 10.99
CA GLN A 314 19.81 -6.79 10.86
C GLN A 314 19.46 -8.03 10.03
N PRO A 315 20.36 -8.52 9.15
CA PRO A 315 20.18 -9.80 8.49
C PRO A 315 20.12 -10.93 9.51
N ILE A 316 19.11 -11.80 9.44
CA ILE A 316 19.03 -12.98 10.30
C ILE A 316 20.06 -14.03 9.85
N ASP A 317 20.75 -14.63 10.81
CA ASP A 317 21.67 -15.73 10.53
C ASP A 317 20.89 -16.98 10.08
N ILE A 318 21.44 -17.70 9.11
CA ILE A 318 20.92 -18.98 8.61
C ILE A 318 20.74 -19.99 9.76
N SER A 319 21.62 -19.93 10.77
CA SER A 319 21.57 -20.82 11.94
C SER A 319 20.27 -20.67 12.74
N VAL A 320 19.78 -19.45 12.90
CA VAL A 320 18.54 -19.14 13.63
C VAL A 320 17.32 -19.67 12.89
N VAL A 321 17.30 -19.51 11.56
CA VAL A 321 16.21 -20.02 10.71
C VAL A 321 16.20 -21.56 10.71
N ALA A 322 17.39 -22.19 10.66
CA ALA A 322 17.55 -23.62 10.76
C ALA A 322 17.04 -24.18 12.10
N ASP A 323 17.40 -23.52 13.21
CA ASP A 323 16.98 -23.93 14.55
C ASP A 323 15.45 -23.77 14.73
N ALA A 324 14.82 -22.77 14.10
CA ALA A 324 13.36 -22.64 14.09
C ALA A 324 12.67 -23.83 13.39
N ILE A 325 13.23 -24.32 12.28
CA ILE A 325 12.75 -25.54 11.60
C ILE A 325 12.90 -26.75 12.53
N THR A 326 14.07 -26.90 13.19
CA THR A 326 14.30 -27.99 14.14
C THR A 326 13.29 -28.00 15.28
N ASN A 327 13.01 -26.85 15.91
CA ASN A 327 12.05 -26.75 17.01
C ASN A 327 10.61 -27.06 16.57
N CYS A 328 10.24 -26.71 15.34
CA CYS A 328 8.90 -26.94 14.80
C CYS A 328 8.57 -28.44 14.58
N THR A 329 9.59 -29.26 14.32
CA THR A 329 9.42 -30.69 13.99
C THR A 329 9.18 -31.60 15.20
N GLN A 330 9.15 -31.05 16.42
CA GLN A 330 8.89 -31.82 17.65
C GLN A 330 7.41 -32.23 17.80
N ASN A 331 6.50 -31.61 17.06
CA ASN A 331 5.11 -32.06 16.96
C ASN A 331 5.05 -33.28 16.02
N ASP A 332 4.19 -34.27 16.30
CA ASP A 332 4.04 -35.55 15.55
C ASP A 332 3.66 -35.44 14.05
N ARG A 333 3.81 -34.26 13.42
CA ARG A 333 3.53 -34.00 12.01
C ARG A 333 4.78 -34.23 11.16
N ARG A 334 4.62 -34.95 10.05
CA ARG A 334 5.67 -35.13 9.03
C ARG A 334 5.83 -33.86 8.20
N ILE A 335 7.05 -33.32 8.13
CA ILE A 335 7.38 -32.12 7.35
C ILE A 335 8.24 -32.52 6.14
N ILE A 336 7.89 -32.00 4.96
CA ILE A 336 8.66 -32.23 3.72
C ILE A 336 9.18 -30.90 3.18
N LEU A 337 10.49 -30.81 2.98
CA LEU A 337 11.16 -29.66 2.36
C LEU A 337 11.61 -30.04 0.96
N LEU A 338 11.32 -29.20 -0.03
CA LEU A 338 11.69 -29.42 -1.42
C LEU A 338 12.51 -28.22 -1.92
N ILE A 339 13.71 -28.45 -2.46
CA ILE A 339 14.55 -27.38 -3.03
C ILE A 339 15.04 -27.78 -4.42
N ASP A 340 14.62 -27.04 -5.44
CA ASP A 340 15.05 -27.22 -6.82
C ASP A 340 16.35 -26.45 -7.10
N ALA A 341 17.23 -27.06 -7.89
CA ALA A 341 18.48 -26.49 -8.39
C ALA A 341 19.39 -25.92 -7.29
N ILE A 342 19.58 -26.65 -6.19
CA ILE A 342 20.33 -26.16 -5.00
C ILE A 342 21.76 -25.68 -5.33
N ASN A 343 22.37 -26.21 -6.39
CA ASN A 343 23.68 -25.78 -6.88
C ASN A 343 23.69 -24.35 -7.45
N GLU A 344 22.53 -23.74 -7.70
CA GLU A 344 22.40 -22.34 -8.11
C GLU A 344 22.39 -21.38 -6.91
N SER A 345 22.32 -21.87 -5.67
CA SER A 345 22.42 -21.04 -4.46
C SER A 345 23.85 -20.54 -4.21
N VAL A 346 23.97 -19.27 -3.82
CA VAL A 346 25.24 -18.71 -3.32
C VAL A 346 25.55 -19.41 -2.00
N SER A 347 26.80 -19.85 -1.83
CA SER A 347 27.20 -20.59 -0.62
C SER A 347 26.35 -21.83 -0.36
N TYR A 348 25.90 -22.54 -1.41
CA TYR A 348 25.07 -23.75 -1.28
C TYR A 348 25.67 -24.82 -0.35
N GLN A 349 26.99 -24.84 -0.16
CA GLN A 349 27.64 -25.71 0.82
C GLN A 349 27.20 -25.43 2.27
N GLU A 350 27.01 -24.16 2.63
CA GLU A 350 26.49 -23.74 3.93
C GLU A 350 25.03 -24.16 4.09
N LEU A 351 24.22 -23.95 3.05
CA LEU A 351 22.83 -24.42 3.01
C LEU A 351 22.74 -25.94 3.22
N ILE A 352 23.56 -26.73 2.52
CA ILE A 352 23.61 -28.19 2.69
C ILE A 352 24.02 -28.58 4.10
N ARG A 353 25.05 -27.94 4.69
CA ARG A 353 25.46 -28.21 6.08
C ARG A 353 24.30 -27.97 7.06
N SER A 354 23.55 -26.88 6.86
CA SER A 354 22.37 -26.59 7.66
C SER A 354 21.26 -27.64 7.46
N LEU A 355 20.97 -28.04 6.23
CA LEU A 355 19.96 -29.06 5.93
C LEU A 355 20.34 -30.43 6.51
N LEU A 356 21.62 -30.82 6.43
CA LEU A 356 22.13 -32.06 7.05
C LEU A 356 21.96 -32.02 8.57
N LYS A 357 22.38 -30.92 9.23
CA LYS A 357 22.19 -30.70 10.67
C LYS A 357 20.72 -30.84 11.06
N ILE A 358 19.81 -30.18 10.33
CA ILE A 358 18.38 -30.26 10.63
C ILE A 358 17.89 -31.71 10.45
N SER A 359 18.29 -32.40 9.37
CA SER A 359 17.86 -33.78 9.10
C SER A 359 18.30 -34.80 10.16
N GLU A 360 19.49 -34.62 10.75
CA GLU A 360 20.01 -35.50 11.81
C GLU A 360 19.26 -35.30 13.13
N LEU A 361 18.82 -34.08 13.41
CA LEU A 361 18.11 -33.72 14.63
C LEU A 361 16.60 -34.06 14.58
N THR A 362 16.06 -34.34 13.39
CA THR A 362 14.60 -34.36 13.16
C THR A 362 14.16 -35.60 12.36
N PRO A 363 13.76 -36.71 13.03
CA PRO A 363 13.42 -37.95 12.34
C PRO A 363 12.14 -37.86 11.49
N ASN A 364 11.26 -36.90 11.78
CA ASN A 364 10.00 -36.65 11.06
C ASN A 364 10.17 -35.70 9.86
N LEU A 365 11.39 -35.26 9.56
CA LEU A 365 11.70 -34.39 8.43
C LEU A 365 12.16 -35.20 7.23
N ARG A 366 11.65 -34.83 6.05
CA ARG A 366 12.08 -35.37 4.75
C ARG A 366 12.53 -34.21 3.85
N ILE A 367 13.65 -34.37 3.15
CA ILE A 367 14.21 -33.32 2.29
C ILE A 367 14.40 -33.86 0.87
N PHE A 368 13.85 -33.17 -0.12
CA PHE A 368 14.03 -33.48 -1.53
C PHE A 368 14.82 -32.38 -2.22
N LEU A 369 15.94 -32.75 -2.84
CA LEU A 369 16.87 -31.83 -3.50
C LEU A 369 17.03 -32.20 -4.97
N THR A 370 17.20 -31.21 -5.85
CA THR A 370 17.62 -31.43 -7.24
C THR A 370 18.91 -30.67 -7.57
N GLY A 371 19.68 -31.20 -8.52
CA GLY A 371 20.83 -30.48 -9.10
C GLY A 371 21.58 -31.27 -10.16
N THR A 372 22.73 -30.74 -10.58
CA THR A 372 23.51 -31.28 -11.72
C THR A 372 24.69 -32.17 -11.32
N ASP A 373 25.33 -31.88 -10.18
CA ASP A 373 26.51 -32.58 -9.68
C ASP A 373 26.24 -33.29 -8.35
N ASP A 374 27.23 -34.01 -7.82
CA ASP A 374 27.14 -34.68 -6.51
C ASP A 374 27.07 -33.66 -5.36
N ILE A 375 25.85 -33.27 -5.02
CA ILE A 375 25.53 -32.27 -3.98
C ILE A 375 25.77 -32.82 -2.57
N VAL A 376 25.36 -34.07 -2.32
CA VAL A 376 25.39 -34.72 -1.01
C VAL A 376 26.00 -36.11 -1.16
N SER A 377 26.82 -36.52 -0.19
CA SER A 377 27.38 -37.87 -0.17
C SER A 377 26.27 -38.94 -0.06
N GLU A 378 26.42 -40.05 -0.78
CA GLU A 378 25.55 -41.25 -0.72
C GLU A 378 25.38 -41.82 0.69
N ARG A 379 26.26 -41.46 1.63
CA ARG A 379 26.16 -41.85 3.04
C ARG A 379 24.96 -41.20 3.74
N HIS A 380 24.57 -39.99 3.33
CA HIS A 380 23.55 -39.18 4.00
C HIS A 380 22.26 -39.04 3.17
N ALA A 381 22.29 -39.39 1.87
CA ALA A 381 21.15 -39.22 0.97
C ALA A 381 20.94 -40.43 0.06
N ARG A 382 19.69 -40.68 -0.32
CA ARG A 382 19.33 -41.56 -1.44
C ARG A 382 19.50 -40.76 -2.73
N ILE A 383 20.47 -41.12 -3.56
CA ILE A 383 20.75 -40.43 -4.83
C ILE A 383 20.09 -41.17 -5.99
N LEU A 384 19.36 -40.44 -6.81
CA LEU A 384 18.78 -40.91 -8.06
C LEU A 384 19.39 -40.12 -9.23
N HIS A 385 20.14 -40.81 -10.09
CA HIS A 385 20.67 -40.21 -11.31
C HIS A 385 19.67 -40.38 -12.46
N MET A 386 19.21 -39.26 -13.02
CA MET A 386 18.45 -39.24 -14.26
C MET A 386 19.38 -39.58 -15.43
N SER A 387 19.15 -40.73 -16.04
CA SER A 387 19.81 -41.15 -17.28
C SER A 387 18.84 -41.04 -18.46
N SER A 388 19.39 -40.96 -19.68
CA SER A 388 18.62 -40.95 -20.93
C SER A 388 17.71 -42.18 -21.08
N SER A 389 18.12 -43.33 -20.54
CA SER A 389 17.32 -44.56 -20.58
C SER A 389 16.02 -44.49 -19.76
N ILE A 390 16.03 -43.81 -18.61
CA ILE A 390 14.87 -43.74 -17.70
C ILE A 390 13.79 -42.81 -18.26
N ILE A 391 14.20 -41.74 -18.94
CA ILE A 391 13.30 -40.69 -19.44
C ILE A 391 12.89 -40.86 -20.91
N SER A 392 13.39 -41.90 -21.58
CA SER A 392 13.10 -42.14 -23.01
C SER A 392 11.60 -42.22 -23.30
N ASP A 393 10.81 -42.83 -22.40
CA ASP A 393 9.36 -42.96 -22.56
C ASP A 393 8.63 -41.60 -22.37
N ASP A 394 9.13 -40.75 -21.46
CA ASP A 394 8.60 -39.40 -21.28
C ASP A 394 8.92 -38.52 -22.49
N ILE A 395 10.11 -38.66 -23.09
CA ILE A 395 10.49 -37.96 -24.32
C ILE A 395 9.63 -38.43 -25.51
N ASP A 396 9.38 -39.73 -25.65
CA ASP A 396 8.46 -40.27 -26.67
C ASP A 396 7.06 -39.64 -26.52
N THR A 397 6.54 -39.63 -25.30
CA THR A 397 5.24 -39.02 -24.97
C THR A 397 5.22 -37.52 -25.33
N PHE A 398 6.28 -36.79 -24.96
CA PHE A 398 6.44 -35.37 -25.27
C PHE A 398 6.47 -35.08 -26.78
N ILE A 399 7.25 -35.84 -27.56
CA ILE A 399 7.35 -35.67 -29.02
C ILE A 399 5.99 -35.94 -29.67
N ARG A 400 5.32 -37.04 -29.31
CA ARG A 400 3.99 -37.39 -29.85
C ARG A 400 2.96 -36.33 -29.52
N PHE A 401 2.96 -35.83 -28.29
CA PHE A 401 2.09 -34.74 -27.88
C PHE A 401 2.30 -33.50 -28.76
N ARG A 402 3.55 -33.07 -28.95
CA ARG A 402 3.88 -31.90 -29.79
C ARG A 402 3.51 -32.09 -31.26
N LEU A 403 3.75 -33.27 -31.84
CA LEU A 403 3.36 -33.59 -33.22
C LEU A 403 1.84 -33.51 -33.45
N GLN A 404 1.02 -33.74 -32.43
CA GLN A 404 -0.44 -33.70 -32.52
C GLN A 404 -1.06 -32.32 -32.23
N HIS A 405 -0.35 -31.48 -31.47
CA HIS A 405 -0.88 -30.19 -30.98
C HIS A 405 -0.31 -28.97 -31.71
N ASP A 406 0.91 -29.06 -32.25
CA ASP A 406 1.48 -27.98 -33.06
C ASP A 406 0.81 -27.92 -34.44
N SER A 407 0.26 -26.77 -34.81
CA SER A 407 -0.54 -26.61 -36.03
C SER A 407 0.23 -26.98 -37.31
N THR A 408 1.52 -26.66 -37.34
CA THR A 408 2.42 -26.95 -38.46
C THR A 408 2.77 -28.43 -38.50
N LEU A 409 3.20 -29.01 -37.37
CA LEU A 409 3.62 -30.41 -37.31
C LEU A 409 2.45 -31.38 -37.46
N LYS A 410 1.25 -31.02 -36.98
CA LYS A 410 0.01 -31.78 -37.13
C LYS A 410 -0.42 -31.91 -38.59
N SER A 411 -0.15 -30.89 -39.40
CA SER A 411 -0.52 -30.86 -40.83
C SER A 411 0.38 -31.72 -41.72
N LEU A 412 1.49 -32.25 -41.18
CA LEU A 412 2.41 -33.12 -41.91
C LEU A 412 1.78 -34.48 -42.20
N SER A 413 2.22 -35.13 -43.29
CA SER A 413 1.79 -36.50 -43.58
C SER A 413 2.32 -37.46 -42.51
N THR A 414 1.57 -38.52 -42.21
CA THR A 414 1.94 -39.53 -41.20
C THR A 414 3.35 -40.07 -41.43
N ARG A 415 3.70 -40.34 -42.70
CA ARG A 415 5.05 -40.80 -43.06
C ARG A 415 6.16 -39.79 -42.70
N LEU A 416 5.90 -38.49 -42.81
CA LEU A 416 6.88 -37.46 -42.43
C LEU A 416 6.90 -37.24 -40.92
N GLN A 417 5.76 -37.35 -40.23
CA GLN A 417 5.70 -37.34 -38.76
C GLN A 417 6.51 -38.50 -38.17
N ASP A 418 6.41 -39.71 -38.74
CA ASP A 418 7.21 -40.86 -38.33
C ASP A 418 8.72 -40.63 -38.53
N GLN A 419 9.11 -39.97 -39.63
CA GLN A 419 10.51 -39.61 -39.90
C GLN A 419 11.03 -38.59 -38.87
N VAL A 420 10.22 -37.57 -38.55
CA VAL A 420 10.55 -36.58 -37.51
C VAL A 420 10.69 -37.27 -36.15
N TRP A 421 9.70 -38.07 -35.76
CA TRP A 421 9.72 -38.80 -34.50
C TRP A 421 10.97 -39.67 -34.37
N LYS A 422 11.28 -40.47 -35.39
CA LYS A 422 12.44 -41.37 -35.36
C LYS A 422 13.76 -40.62 -35.22
N ALA A 423 13.95 -39.55 -35.99
CA ALA A 423 15.16 -38.73 -35.92
C ALA A 423 15.32 -38.03 -34.56
N LEU A 424 14.22 -37.55 -33.97
CA LEU A 424 14.26 -36.92 -32.65
C LEU A 424 14.53 -37.92 -31.54
N MET A 425 13.94 -39.12 -31.58
CA MET A 425 14.23 -40.18 -30.61
C MET A 425 15.70 -40.62 -30.66
N GLU A 426 16.28 -40.74 -31.87
CA GLU A 426 17.70 -41.09 -32.05
C GLU A 426 18.65 -39.97 -31.57
N GLY A 427 18.27 -38.70 -31.71
CA GLY A 427 19.11 -37.55 -31.37
C GLY A 427 18.90 -36.95 -29.98
N ALA A 428 17.83 -37.30 -29.26
CA ALA A 428 17.49 -36.63 -28.01
C ALA A 428 18.52 -36.82 -26.90
N ASP A 429 19.17 -37.98 -26.82
CA ASP A 429 20.13 -38.37 -25.75
C ASP A 429 19.69 -37.92 -24.33
N GLY A 430 18.39 -38.00 -24.05
CA GLY A 430 17.81 -37.58 -22.76
C GLY A 430 17.60 -36.07 -22.58
N SER A 431 17.87 -35.21 -23.56
CA SER A 431 17.71 -33.76 -23.45
C SER A 431 16.35 -33.29 -23.95
N PHE A 432 15.40 -33.03 -23.05
CA PHE A 432 14.12 -32.39 -23.38
C PHE A 432 14.33 -31.02 -24.04
N ARG A 433 15.33 -30.26 -23.58
CA ARG A 433 15.63 -28.95 -24.16
C ARG A 433 16.07 -29.05 -25.62
N TRP A 434 16.92 -30.02 -25.96
CA TRP A 434 17.29 -30.26 -27.35
C TRP A 434 16.08 -30.68 -28.18
N THR A 435 15.24 -31.60 -27.66
CA THR A 435 14.03 -32.07 -28.36
C THR A 435 13.08 -30.92 -28.64
N GLN A 436 12.87 -30.03 -27.67
CA GLN A 436 12.05 -28.83 -27.81
C GLN A 436 12.61 -27.90 -28.90
N LEU A 437 13.89 -27.53 -28.83
CA LEU A 437 14.53 -26.65 -29.81
C LEU A 437 14.48 -27.24 -31.23
N SER A 438 14.73 -28.54 -31.38
CA SER A 438 14.63 -29.22 -32.67
C SER A 438 13.18 -29.23 -33.19
N LEU A 439 12.17 -29.45 -32.34
CA LEU A 439 10.76 -29.36 -32.74
C LEU A 439 10.34 -27.94 -33.14
N GLU A 440 10.77 -26.92 -32.41
CA GLU A 440 10.51 -25.50 -32.73
C GLU A 440 11.15 -25.11 -34.06
N ASN A 441 12.39 -25.52 -34.30
CA ASN A 441 13.06 -25.32 -35.58
C ASN A 441 12.28 -25.98 -36.73
N LEU A 442 11.92 -27.27 -36.57
CA LEU A 442 11.17 -27.99 -37.60
C LEU A 442 9.78 -27.39 -37.85
N ALA A 443 9.08 -26.92 -36.81
CA ALA A 443 7.79 -26.24 -36.91
C ALA A 443 7.89 -24.87 -37.62
N SER A 444 9.05 -24.21 -37.54
CA SER A 444 9.29 -22.94 -38.26
C SER A 444 9.40 -23.10 -39.78
N LEU A 445 9.67 -24.32 -40.28
CA LEU A 445 9.87 -24.59 -41.70
C LEU A 445 8.55 -24.68 -42.46
N ARG A 446 8.51 -24.09 -43.66
CA ARG A 446 7.28 -23.94 -44.46
C ARG A 446 7.01 -25.07 -45.45
N THR A 447 8.00 -25.92 -45.72
CA THR A 447 7.86 -27.00 -46.71
C THR A 447 8.35 -28.34 -46.20
N ALA A 448 7.67 -29.42 -46.61
CA ALA A 448 8.09 -30.78 -46.31
C ALA A 448 9.49 -31.12 -46.86
N LYS A 449 9.94 -30.45 -47.93
CA LYS A 449 11.30 -30.59 -48.45
C LYS A 449 12.31 -30.02 -47.46
N SER A 450 12.10 -28.79 -46.98
CA SER A 450 12.95 -28.14 -45.99
C SER A 450 13.01 -28.93 -44.69
N ILE A 451 11.89 -29.51 -44.24
CA ILE A 451 11.86 -30.39 -43.06
C ILE A 451 12.76 -31.61 -43.26
N ARG A 452 12.67 -32.30 -44.42
CA ARG A 452 13.54 -33.46 -44.70
C ARG A 452 15.01 -33.09 -44.82
N GLU A 453 15.32 -31.90 -45.33
CA GLU A 453 16.70 -31.39 -45.38
C GLU A 453 17.21 -31.09 -43.96
N ALA A 454 16.42 -30.40 -43.13
CA ALA A 454 16.77 -30.10 -41.75
C ALA A 454 16.95 -31.36 -40.89
N LEU A 455 16.16 -32.41 -41.12
CA LEU A 455 16.34 -33.71 -40.44
C LEU A 455 17.69 -34.38 -40.77
N ARG A 456 18.31 -34.06 -41.92
CA ARG A 456 19.64 -34.60 -42.29
C ARG A 456 20.79 -33.84 -41.62
N THR A 457 20.56 -32.58 -41.28
CA THR A 457 21.56 -31.68 -40.65
C THR A 457 21.17 -31.35 -39.21
N LEU A 458 20.38 -32.21 -38.56
CA LEU A 458 19.93 -31.99 -37.20
C LEU A 458 21.14 -32.10 -36.25
N PRO A 459 21.37 -31.13 -35.34
CA PRO A 459 22.46 -31.22 -34.36
C PRO A 459 22.31 -32.48 -33.52
N ARG A 460 23.39 -33.21 -33.25
CA ARG A 460 23.35 -34.47 -32.48
C ARG A 460 23.34 -34.25 -30.98
N THR A 461 23.72 -33.07 -30.53
CA THR A 461 23.78 -32.72 -29.11
C THR A 461 23.18 -31.35 -28.85
N LEU A 462 22.79 -31.08 -27.61
CA LEU A 462 22.34 -29.76 -27.16
C LEU A 462 23.41 -28.68 -27.44
N GLY A 463 24.68 -29.02 -27.25
CA GLY A 463 25.79 -28.14 -27.54
C GLY A 463 25.89 -27.77 -29.03
N GLU A 464 25.79 -28.75 -29.93
CA GLU A 464 25.78 -28.49 -31.39
C GLU A 464 24.60 -27.60 -31.81
N ALA A 465 23.45 -27.74 -31.15
CA ALA A 465 22.30 -26.87 -31.38
C ALA A 465 22.61 -25.41 -31.00
N TYR A 466 23.32 -25.18 -29.90
CA TYR A 466 23.80 -23.85 -29.52
C TYR A 466 24.84 -23.29 -30.48
N ILE A 467 25.77 -24.13 -30.96
CA ILE A 467 26.73 -23.72 -32.00
C ILE A 467 26.00 -23.20 -33.22
N HIS A 468 25.03 -23.95 -33.76
CA HIS A 468 24.27 -23.49 -34.93
C HIS A 468 23.47 -22.21 -34.69
N MET A 469 22.89 -22.03 -33.49
CA MET A 469 22.20 -20.79 -33.13
C MET A 469 23.16 -19.59 -33.08
N LEU A 470 24.36 -19.76 -32.56
CA LEU A 470 25.39 -18.71 -32.50
C LEU A 470 26.04 -18.45 -33.86
N GLU A 471 26.23 -19.46 -34.71
CA GLU A 471 26.74 -19.32 -36.08
C GLU A 471 25.79 -18.53 -36.98
N ARG A 472 24.48 -18.55 -36.69
CA ARG A 472 23.47 -17.77 -37.40
C ARG A 472 23.61 -16.27 -37.14
N ILE A 473 24.24 -15.85 -36.04
CA ILE A 473 24.44 -14.44 -35.72
C ILE A 473 25.34 -13.82 -36.79
N SER A 474 24.86 -12.75 -37.42
CA SER A 474 25.57 -12.07 -38.50
C SER A 474 26.93 -11.56 -37.99
N PRO A 475 27.99 -11.51 -38.82
CA PRO A 475 29.30 -11.01 -38.40
C PRO A 475 29.27 -9.60 -37.80
N SER A 476 28.37 -8.72 -38.26
CA SER A 476 28.20 -7.37 -37.72
C SER A 476 27.55 -7.35 -36.34
N ASP A 477 26.70 -8.32 -36.03
CA ASP A 477 25.94 -8.37 -34.77
C ASP A 477 26.61 -9.26 -33.71
N LYS A 478 27.76 -9.87 -34.02
CA LYS A 478 28.46 -10.81 -33.13
C LYS A 478 28.82 -10.18 -31.79
N GLU A 479 29.27 -8.94 -31.80
CA GLU A 479 29.65 -8.21 -30.59
C GLU A 479 28.43 -7.93 -29.70
N LEU A 480 27.37 -7.35 -30.27
CA LEU A 480 26.10 -7.12 -29.57
C LEU A 480 25.52 -8.42 -29.00
N GLY A 481 25.55 -9.50 -29.78
CA GLY A 481 25.09 -10.82 -29.34
C GLY A 481 25.94 -11.37 -28.19
N ARG A 482 27.26 -11.21 -28.25
CA ARG A 482 28.17 -11.64 -27.18
C ARG A 482 27.95 -10.83 -25.90
N ASN A 483 27.86 -9.51 -26.01
CA ASN A 483 27.64 -8.63 -24.85
C ASN A 483 26.26 -8.89 -24.22
N THR A 484 25.22 -9.14 -25.03
CA THR A 484 23.89 -9.55 -24.56
C THR A 484 23.97 -10.81 -23.71
N LEU A 485 24.62 -11.85 -24.23
CA LEU A 485 24.77 -13.12 -23.53
C LEU A 485 25.66 -12.98 -22.27
N PHE A 486 26.66 -12.12 -22.30
CA PHE A 486 27.51 -11.82 -21.14
C PHE A 486 26.71 -11.18 -20.00
N TRP A 487 26.00 -10.08 -20.27
CA TRP A 487 25.18 -9.39 -19.26
C TRP A 487 24.12 -10.32 -18.67
N LEU A 488 23.39 -11.07 -19.49
CA LEU A 488 22.38 -12.00 -19.02
C LEU A 488 22.95 -13.20 -18.24
N SER A 489 24.22 -13.55 -18.46
CA SER A 489 24.87 -14.66 -17.75
C SER A 489 25.35 -14.27 -16.35
N PHE A 490 25.81 -13.03 -16.15
CA PHE A 490 26.54 -12.65 -14.93
C PHE A 490 25.90 -11.53 -14.10
N SER A 491 24.83 -10.88 -14.60
CA SER A 491 24.12 -9.86 -13.82
C SER A 491 23.56 -10.43 -12.51
N LYS A 492 23.65 -9.62 -11.43
CA LYS A 492 23.14 -10.00 -10.10
C LYS A 492 21.61 -9.86 -9.99
N ARG A 493 20.98 -9.16 -10.94
CA ARG A 493 19.52 -9.18 -11.15
C ARG A 493 19.18 -9.24 -12.64
N LEU A 494 17.97 -9.69 -12.94
CA LEU A 494 17.42 -9.60 -14.28
C LEU A 494 17.36 -8.13 -14.74
N LEU A 495 17.83 -7.90 -15.97
CA LEU A 495 17.81 -6.60 -16.63
C LEU A 495 16.52 -6.46 -17.45
N THR A 496 15.96 -5.25 -17.48
CA THR A 496 14.92 -4.90 -18.45
C THR A 496 15.53 -4.80 -19.85
N LEU A 497 14.70 -4.90 -20.89
CA LEU A 497 15.18 -4.76 -22.27
C LEU A 497 15.84 -3.38 -22.50
N SER A 498 15.32 -2.33 -21.86
CA SER A 498 15.90 -0.98 -21.92
C SER A 498 17.27 -0.89 -21.22
N GLU A 499 17.38 -1.43 -20.00
CA GLU A 499 18.67 -1.52 -19.28
C GLU A 499 19.72 -2.29 -20.07
N LEU A 500 19.33 -3.45 -20.61
CA LEU A 500 20.21 -4.30 -21.40
C LEU A 500 20.67 -3.58 -22.68
N SER A 501 19.80 -2.79 -23.32
CA SER A 501 20.14 -2.10 -24.57
C SER A 501 21.26 -1.07 -24.44
N GLU A 502 21.37 -0.40 -23.27
CA GLU A 502 22.53 0.45 -22.98
C GLU A 502 23.72 -0.39 -22.56
N ALA A 503 23.52 -1.38 -21.69
CA ALA A 503 24.60 -2.19 -21.15
C ALA A 503 25.44 -2.88 -22.25
N VAL A 504 24.80 -3.35 -23.33
CA VAL A 504 25.47 -4.11 -24.41
C VAL A 504 26.31 -3.26 -25.35
N VAL A 505 26.08 -1.94 -25.42
CA VAL A 505 26.85 -1.00 -26.24
C VAL A 505 27.99 -0.34 -25.46
N LEU A 506 28.12 -0.62 -24.16
CA LEU A 506 29.18 -0.05 -23.34
C LEU A 506 30.55 -0.65 -23.68
N GLU A 507 31.49 0.25 -23.96
CA GLU A 507 32.90 -0.04 -24.13
C GLU A 507 33.70 0.58 -22.98
N GLU A 508 34.84 -0.01 -22.61
CA GLU A 508 35.67 0.48 -21.48
C GLU A 508 36.16 1.93 -21.66
N ALA A 509 36.34 2.37 -22.92
CA ALA A 509 36.79 3.73 -23.26
C ALA A 509 35.63 4.74 -23.45
N CYS A 510 34.38 4.32 -23.22
CA CYS A 510 33.22 5.17 -23.40
C CYS A 510 33.26 6.37 -22.43
N THR A 511 33.01 7.57 -22.96
CA THR A 511 32.99 8.83 -22.19
C THR A 511 31.63 9.51 -22.24
N ILE A 512 30.87 9.31 -23.31
CA ILE A 512 29.52 9.83 -23.50
C ILE A 512 28.67 8.74 -24.17
N LEU A 513 27.42 8.63 -23.74
CA LEU A 513 26.42 7.80 -24.40
C LEU A 513 25.37 8.71 -25.03
N ASP A 514 25.41 8.81 -26.36
CA ASP A 514 24.59 9.68 -27.20
C ASP A 514 23.70 8.85 -28.16
N GLU A 515 22.86 9.54 -28.92
CA GLU A 515 21.95 8.89 -29.88
C GLU A 515 22.68 8.14 -31.00
N ASP A 516 23.95 8.46 -31.27
CA ASP A 516 24.77 7.80 -32.29
C ASP A 516 25.30 6.43 -31.79
N THR A 517 25.45 6.28 -30.48
CA THR A 517 25.92 5.04 -29.83
C THR A 517 24.79 4.16 -29.32
N LYS A 518 23.63 4.74 -28.98
CA LYS A 518 22.45 4.01 -28.52
C LYS A 518 21.86 3.12 -29.62
N LEU A 519 21.31 1.97 -29.21
CA LEU A 519 20.58 1.10 -30.13
C LEU A 519 19.27 1.77 -30.56
N ILE A 520 19.05 1.90 -31.87
CA ILE A 520 17.80 2.45 -32.46
C ILE A 520 16.56 1.72 -31.92
N SER A 521 16.65 0.40 -31.73
CA SER A 521 15.56 -0.39 -31.15
C SER A 521 16.09 -1.47 -30.21
N PRO A 522 15.73 -1.44 -28.92
CA PRO A 522 16.10 -2.49 -27.96
C PRO A 522 15.65 -3.90 -28.38
N ARG A 523 14.53 -4.00 -29.12
CA ARG A 523 13.98 -5.30 -29.57
C ARG A 523 14.87 -6.03 -30.56
N ILE A 524 15.86 -5.36 -31.16
CA ILE A 524 16.82 -6.02 -32.06
C ILE A 524 17.60 -7.13 -31.36
N LEU A 525 17.85 -7.01 -30.05
CA LEU A 525 18.58 -8.03 -29.27
C LEU A 525 17.82 -9.37 -29.23
N LEU A 526 16.48 -9.33 -29.15
CA LEU A 526 15.63 -10.53 -29.22
C LEU A 526 15.71 -11.22 -30.59
N HIS A 527 15.95 -10.45 -31.64
CA HIS A 527 16.13 -10.98 -32.99
C HIS A 527 17.54 -11.57 -33.18
N ILE A 528 18.58 -10.85 -32.75
CA ILE A 528 19.98 -11.29 -32.83
C ILE A 528 20.18 -12.59 -32.06
N CYS A 529 19.73 -12.65 -30.79
CA CYS A 529 19.89 -13.79 -29.91
C CYS A 529 18.67 -14.75 -29.92
N GLN A 530 17.93 -14.81 -31.02
CA GLN A 530 16.70 -15.60 -31.12
C GLN A 530 16.90 -17.06 -30.70
N GLY A 531 16.11 -17.52 -29.72
CA GLY A 531 16.17 -18.89 -29.18
C GLY A 531 17.19 -19.08 -28.04
N LEU A 532 18.07 -18.11 -27.83
CA LEU A 532 19.03 -18.06 -26.71
C LEU A 532 18.53 -17.20 -25.55
N ILE A 533 17.65 -16.22 -25.82
CA ILE A 533 17.07 -15.32 -24.83
C ILE A 533 15.53 -15.25 -24.96
N THR A 534 14.87 -14.85 -23.89
CA THR A 534 13.41 -14.67 -23.78
C THR A 534 13.07 -13.41 -22.99
N GLU A 535 11.97 -12.74 -23.37
CA GLU A 535 11.40 -11.59 -22.67
C GLU A 535 10.17 -12.04 -21.87
N ASP A 536 10.06 -11.64 -20.60
CA ASP A 536 8.90 -11.93 -19.76
C ASP A 536 7.76 -10.90 -19.93
N GLU A 537 6.63 -11.12 -19.26
CA GLU A 537 5.47 -10.21 -19.31
C GLU A 537 5.75 -8.81 -18.76
N PHE A 538 6.85 -8.63 -18.01
CA PHE A 538 7.26 -7.37 -17.39
C PHE A 538 8.41 -6.69 -18.17
N GLY A 539 8.76 -7.19 -19.36
CA GLY A 539 9.83 -6.62 -20.19
C GLY A 539 11.24 -6.91 -19.68
N ARG A 540 11.41 -7.88 -18.77
CA ARG A 540 12.72 -8.36 -18.32
C ARG A 540 13.22 -9.45 -19.25
N VAL A 541 14.52 -9.43 -19.52
CA VAL A 541 15.16 -10.36 -20.44
C VAL A 541 15.94 -11.39 -19.63
N ASN A 542 15.83 -12.66 -20.02
CA ASN A 542 16.60 -13.75 -19.45
C ASN A 542 17.16 -14.65 -20.55
N LEU A 543 18.17 -15.44 -20.22
CA LEU A 543 18.53 -16.59 -21.03
C LEU A 543 17.33 -17.52 -21.15
N ALA A 544 17.12 -18.06 -22.33
CA ALA A 544 15.99 -18.94 -22.62
C ALA A 544 16.04 -20.24 -21.79
N HIS A 545 17.23 -20.62 -21.31
CA HIS A 545 17.44 -21.75 -20.39
C HIS A 545 18.81 -21.67 -19.70
N ALA A 546 18.94 -22.21 -18.48
CA ALA A 546 20.19 -22.23 -17.70
C ALA A 546 21.37 -22.91 -18.45
N SER A 547 21.07 -23.94 -19.24
CA SER A 547 22.06 -24.64 -20.08
C SER A 547 22.75 -23.75 -21.13
N VAL A 548 22.18 -22.59 -21.46
CA VAL A 548 22.85 -21.61 -22.33
C VAL A 548 24.10 -21.07 -21.63
N LYS A 549 23.97 -20.61 -20.38
CA LYS A 549 25.11 -20.12 -19.58
C LYS A 549 26.16 -21.22 -19.40
N GLU A 550 25.73 -22.41 -19.01
CA GLU A 550 26.62 -23.58 -18.84
C GLU A 550 27.43 -23.87 -20.10
N PHE A 551 26.80 -23.83 -21.28
CA PHE A 551 27.50 -24.00 -22.54
C PHE A 551 28.49 -22.86 -22.82
N LEU A 552 28.09 -21.59 -22.62
CA LEU A 552 28.94 -20.42 -22.85
C LEU A 552 30.18 -20.38 -21.94
N THR A 553 30.10 -20.97 -20.75
CA THR A 553 31.22 -21.05 -19.78
C THR A 553 31.99 -22.37 -19.84
N SER A 554 31.59 -23.31 -20.71
CA SER A 554 32.20 -24.64 -20.78
C SER A 554 33.58 -24.63 -21.48
N GLU A 555 34.41 -25.64 -21.22
CA GLU A 555 35.65 -25.84 -21.99
C GLU A 555 35.34 -26.20 -23.46
N TRP A 556 34.18 -26.80 -23.71
CA TRP A 556 33.82 -27.30 -25.03
C TRP A 556 33.66 -26.17 -26.06
N ILE A 557 33.05 -25.03 -25.68
CA ILE A 557 32.91 -23.87 -26.58
C ILE A 557 34.28 -23.32 -27.02
N ARG A 558 35.33 -23.42 -26.18
CA ARG A 558 36.69 -22.95 -26.51
C ARG A 558 37.31 -23.69 -27.69
N THR A 559 36.91 -24.96 -27.88
CA THR A 559 37.37 -25.82 -28.98
C THR A 559 36.48 -25.76 -30.23
N SER A 560 35.36 -25.03 -30.15
CA SER A 560 34.35 -24.97 -31.22
C SER A 560 34.57 -23.83 -32.23
N SER A 561 33.78 -23.81 -33.31
CA SER A 561 33.73 -22.72 -34.31
C SER A 561 33.28 -21.37 -33.71
N VAL A 562 32.54 -21.41 -32.60
CA VAL A 562 31.93 -20.24 -31.94
C VAL A 562 32.66 -19.81 -30.67
N ARG A 563 33.95 -20.18 -30.53
CA ARG A 563 34.81 -19.81 -29.38
C ARG A 563 34.81 -18.33 -28.99
N TYR A 564 34.50 -17.44 -29.93
CA TYR A 564 34.36 -15.99 -29.68
C TYR A 564 33.31 -15.69 -28.60
N PHE A 565 32.24 -16.47 -28.52
CA PHE A 565 31.18 -16.34 -27.51
C PHE A 565 31.51 -17.00 -26.18
N CYS A 566 32.71 -17.58 -26.02
CA CYS A 566 33.14 -18.13 -24.74
C CYS A 566 33.21 -17.02 -23.68
N LEU A 567 32.64 -17.32 -22.51
CA LEU A 567 32.58 -16.44 -21.37
C LEU A 567 33.40 -17.04 -20.22
N ASP A 568 34.17 -16.19 -19.53
CA ASP A 568 34.97 -16.61 -18.38
C ASP A 568 34.33 -16.13 -17.07
N PRO A 569 33.81 -17.04 -16.23
CA PRO A 569 33.28 -16.67 -14.92
C PRO A 569 34.30 -16.00 -14.01
N ALA A 570 35.60 -16.31 -14.15
CA ALA A 570 36.64 -15.79 -13.26
C ALA A 570 36.89 -14.29 -13.45
N THR A 571 36.76 -13.78 -14.69
CA THR A 571 36.96 -12.36 -15.01
C THR A 571 35.66 -11.58 -15.13
N ALA A 572 34.50 -12.26 -15.13
CA ALA A 572 33.20 -11.63 -15.40
C ALA A 572 32.88 -10.51 -14.40
N ASP A 573 32.98 -10.77 -13.10
CA ASP A 573 32.67 -9.76 -12.07
C ASP A 573 33.60 -8.52 -12.16
N GLN A 574 34.87 -8.71 -12.53
CA GLN A 574 35.79 -7.59 -12.78
C GLN A 574 35.37 -6.76 -14.00
N THR A 575 35.07 -7.41 -15.13
CA THR A 575 34.59 -6.71 -16.34
C THR A 575 33.28 -5.98 -16.08
N MET A 576 32.33 -6.58 -15.34
CA MET A 576 31.07 -5.92 -15.00
C MET A 576 31.29 -4.70 -14.10
N THR A 577 32.19 -4.81 -13.11
CA THR A 577 32.59 -3.68 -12.26
C THR A 577 33.15 -2.53 -13.09
N ARG A 578 34.04 -2.82 -14.04
CA ARG A 578 34.60 -1.84 -14.99
C ARG A 578 33.51 -1.15 -15.78
N LEU A 579 32.64 -1.91 -16.44
CA LEU A 579 31.59 -1.34 -17.29
C LEU A 579 30.58 -0.51 -16.50
N CYS A 580 30.18 -0.96 -15.30
CA CYS A 580 29.31 -0.17 -14.42
C CYS A 580 30.01 1.12 -13.94
N LEU A 581 31.30 1.06 -13.58
CA LEU A 581 32.05 2.25 -13.20
C LEU A 581 32.27 3.21 -14.37
N THR A 582 32.57 2.71 -15.57
CA THR A 582 32.67 3.49 -16.80
C THR A 582 31.34 4.21 -17.06
N TYR A 583 30.22 3.49 -16.94
CA TYR A 583 28.88 4.08 -17.06
C TYR A 583 28.66 5.20 -16.04
N LEU A 584 28.94 4.96 -14.76
CA LEU A 584 28.81 5.99 -13.72
C LEU A 584 29.78 7.17 -13.94
N CYS A 585 30.88 6.97 -14.67
CA CYS A 585 31.87 7.98 -15.01
C CYS A 585 31.63 8.67 -16.37
N LEU A 586 30.47 8.49 -17.00
CA LEU A 586 30.09 9.17 -18.24
C LEU A 586 29.91 10.68 -18.02
N ASP A 587 30.24 11.46 -19.04
CA ASP A 587 30.09 12.91 -19.06
C ASP A 587 28.61 13.34 -19.02
N ASN A 588 27.68 12.45 -19.42
CA ASN A 588 26.23 12.61 -19.23
C ASN A 588 25.85 12.94 -17.77
N PHE A 589 26.61 12.45 -16.79
CA PHE A 589 26.32 12.63 -15.35
C PHE A 589 27.14 13.75 -14.68
N ARG A 590 27.96 14.47 -15.45
CA ARG A 590 28.86 15.51 -14.92
C ARG A 590 28.14 16.70 -14.29
N SER A 591 26.87 16.89 -14.62
CA SER A 591 26.02 17.97 -14.10
C SER A 591 25.62 17.81 -12.62
N GLY A 592 25.77 16.61 -12.05
CA GLY A 592 25.52 16.33 -10.63
C GLY A 592 24.10 15.87 -10.29
N TYR A 593 23.81 15.79 -8.97
CA TYR A 593 22.48 15.44 -8.48
C TYR A 593 21.43 16.50 -8.87
N GLU A 594 20.17 16.07 -9.01
CA GLU A 594 19.04 16.95 -9.36
C GLU A 594 18.13 17.19 -8.15
N SER A 595 17.44 18.33 -8.10
CA SER A 595 16.56 18.66 -6.97
C SER A 595 15.09 18.27 -7.20
N SER A 596 14.68 18.08 -8.45
CA SER A 596 13.30 17.77 -8.82
C SER A 596 13.10 16.27 -9.04
N PHE A 597 11.97 15.73 -8.56
CA PHE A 597 11.56 14.35 -8.83
C PHE A 597 11.38 14.08 -10.33
N ASP A 598 10.86 15.05 -11.10
CA ASP A 598 10.66 14.87 -12.55
C ASP A 598 12.01 14.82 -13.31
N GLU A 599 13.04 15.55 -12.87
CA GLU A 599 14.40 15.49 -13.46
C GLU A 599 15.09 14.14 -13.16
N LEU A 600 14.85 13.60 -11.97
CA LEU A 600 15.31 12.25 -11.62
C LEU A 600 14.62 11.19 -12.46
N ALA A 601 13.29 11.27 -12.59
CA ALA A 601 12.52 10.37 -13.43
C ALA A 601 12.92 10.48 -14.91
N ALA A 602 13.18 11.68 -15.41
CA ALA A 602 13.67 11.91 -16.77
C ALA A 602 15.05 11.27 -16.98
N ARG A 603 15.98 11.46 -16.04
CA ARG A 603 17.30 10.83 -16.09
C ARG A 603 17.20 9.31 -16.06
N GLU A 604 16.34 8.73 -15.22
CA GLU A 604 16.12 7.29 -15.18
C GLU A 604 15.50 6.75 -16.49
N GLN A 605 14.66 7.54 -17.17
CA GLN A 605 14.11 7.18 -18.48
C GLN A 605 15.15 7.29 -19.59
N GLU A 606 16.00 8.33 -19.57
CA GLU A 606 17.04 8.57 -20.57
C GLU A 606 18.23 7.63 -20.42
N HIS A 607 18.52 7.22 -19.18
CA HIS A 607 19.62 6.36 -18.77
C HIS A 607 19.13 5.17 -17.91
N PRO A 608 18.39 4.21 -18.50
CA PRO A 608 17.78 3.11 -17.76
C PRO A 608 18.78 2.23 -17.00
N PHE A 609 20.02 2.10 -17.48
CA PHE A 609 21.04 1.26 -16.85
C PHE A 609 21.64 1.87 -15.57
N LEU A 610 21.40 3.16 -15.29
CA LEU A 610 21.95 3.90 -14.15
C LEU A 610 21.65 3.24 -12.80
N SER A 611 20.40 2.81 -12.57
CA SER A 611 19.99 2.17 -11.32
C SER A 611 20.75 0.87 -11.07
N TYR A 612 20.91 0.05 -12.11
CA TYR A 612 21.69 -1.19 -12.00
C TYR A 612 23.16 -0.89 -11.71
N ALA A 613 23.79 -0.02 -12.51
CA ALA A 613 25.19 0.33 -12.36
C ALA A 613 25.47 0.89 -10.95
N ALA A 614 24.65 1.82 -10.46
CA ALA A 614 24.80 2.46 -9.16
C ALA A 614 24.71 1.46 -7.99
N ALA A 615 23.79 0.51 -8.05
CA ALA A 615 23.52 -0.43 -6.97
C ALA A 615 24.47 -1.63 -6.94
N PHE A 616 24.97 -2.10 -8.11
CA PHE A 616 25.64 -3.40 -8.21
C PHE A 616 27.14 -3.33 -8.54
N TRP A 617 27.70 -2.20 -8.97
CA TRP A 617 29.13 -2.13 -9.33
C TRP A 617 30.04 -2.61 -8.19
N ALA A 618 29.76 -2.18 -6.95
CA ALA A 618 30.57 -2.55 -5.79
C ALA A 618 30.36 -4.01 -5.37
N THR A 619 29.16 -4.55 -5.58
CA THR A 619 28.84 -5.96 -5.34
C THR A 619 29.58 -6.86 -6.32
N HIS A 620 29.70 -6.47 -7.59
CA HIS A 620 30.59 -7.13 -8.55
C HIS A 620 32.07 -6.97 -8.16
N GLY A 621 32.44 -5.80 -7.63
CA GLY A 621 33.81 -5.47 -7.25
C GLY A 621 34.34 -6.15 -5.99
N GLY A 622 33.50 -6.79 -5.18
CA GLY A 622 33.90 -7.39 -3.90
C GLY A 622 34.95 -8.51 -3.98
N ALA A 623 35.11 -9.12 -5.16
CA ALA A 623 36.16 -10.11 -5.45
C ALA A 623 37.36 -9.53 -6.23
N CYS A 624 37.32 -8.23 -6.55
CA CYS A 624 38.40 -7.56 -7.27
C CYS A 624 39.46 -7.06 -6.29
N ASP A 625 40.72 -7.34 -6.58
CA ASP A 625 41.84 -6.86 -5.76
C ASP A 625 42.07 -5.35 -5.92
N PHE A 626 41.49 -4.71 -6.95
CA PHE A 626 41.72 -3.30 -7.36
C PHE A 626 43.20 -2.91 -7.43
N ASP A 627 44.09 -3.91 -7.58
CA ASP A 627 45.55 -3.75 -7.67
C ASP A 627 45.98 -3.28 -9.06
N GLU A 628 45.18 -3.56 -10.09
CA GLU A 628 45.39 -3.01 -11.43
C GLU A 628 45.04 -1.51 -11.45
N ASP A 629 45.98 -0.69 -11.92
CA ASP A 629 45.86 0.77 -11.89
C ASP A 629 44.58 1.30 -12.56
N GLY A 630 44.00 0.58 -13.54
CA GLY A 630 42.78 0.98 -14.25
C GLY A 630 41.51 0.98 -13.38
N ASP A 631 41.27 -0.08 -12.60
CA ASP A 631 40.03 -0.21 -11.79
C ASP A 631 39.99 0.82 -10.67
N ARG A 632 41.14 1.00 -10.00
CA ARG A 632 41.32 2.02 -8.97
C ARG A 632 41.20 3.43 -9.53
N GLN A 633 41.66 3.68 -10.76
CA GLN A 633 41.48 4.97 -11.44
C GLN A 633 40.02 5.31 -11.69
N LEU A 634 39.19 4.34 -12.09
CA LEU A 634 37.75 4.56 -12.29
C LEU A 634 37.03 4.89 -10.98
N VAL A 635 37.31 4.16 -9.90
CA VAL A 635 36.76 4.47 -8.57
C VAL A 635 37.19 5.87 -8.11
N ASN A 636 38.48 6.20 -8.27
CA ASN A 636 38.98 7.53 -7.95
C ASN A 636 38.36 8.62 -8.83
N LYS A 637 38.14 8.35 -10.13
CA LYS A 637 37.47 9.28 -11.06
C LYS A 637 36.05 9.56 -10.58
N LEU A 638 35.30 8.53 -10.20
CA LEU A 638 33.95 8.68 -9.63
C LEU A 638 34.01 9.47 -8.32
N PHE A 639 34.84 9.08 -7.36
CA PHE A 639 34.87 9.71 -6.03
C PHE A 639 35.37 11.16 -6.05
N ASN A 640 36.37 11.47 -6.87
CA ASN A 640 36.91 12.82 -7.01
C ASN A 640 35.96 13.76 -7.77
N SER A 641 34.97 13.24 -8.49
CA SER A 641 33.95 14.08 -9.13
C SER A 641 33.06 14.83 -8.11
N ARG A 642 33.14 14.47 -6.82
CA ARG A 642 32.49 15.19 -5.72
C ARG A 642 32.86 16.67 -5.65
N ASP A 643 34.05 17.05 -6.10
CA ASP A 643 34.51 18.45 -6.10
C ASP A 643 33.91 19.28 -7.25
N LEU A 644 33.16 18.65 -8.17
CA LEU A 644 32.42 19.32 -9.23
C LEU A 644 31.09 19.91 -8.70
N PRO A 645 30.46 20.84 -9.46
CA PRO A 645 29.15 21.37 -9.10
C PRO A 645 28.12 20.25 -8.86
N ARG A 646 27.30 20.39 -7.81
CA ARG A 646 26.32 19.38 -7.38
C ARG A 646 26.94 17.98 -7.24
N GLN A 647 28.18 17.93 -6.77
CA GLN A 647 29.01 16.73 -6.58
C GLN A 647 29.25 15.88 -7.83
N GLY A 648 28.99 16.39 -9.04
CA GLY A 648 29.21 15.68 -10.30
C GLY A 648 28.66 14.24 -10.29
N ASN A 649 29.40 13.32 -10.91
CA ASN A 649 29.01 11.93 -11.04
C ASN A 649 28.83 11.23 -9.69
N TYR A 650 29.60 11.61 -8.67
CA TYR A 650 29.46 11.09 -7.30
C TYR A 650 28.09 11.44 -6.73
N GLY A 651 27.66 12.70 -6.89
CA GLY A 651 26.35 13.16 -6.46
C GLY A 651 25.22 12.37 -7.13
N VAL A 652 25.31 12.15 -8.45
CA VAL A 652 24.34 11.32 -9.19
C VAL A 652 24.31 9.89 -8.64
N TRP A 653 25.48 9.29 -8.46
CA TRP A 653 25.58 7.92 -7.94
C TRP A 653 24.95 7.78 -6.55
N VAL A 654 25.27 8.69 -5.62
CA VAL A 654 24.70 8.69 -4.27
C VAL A 654 23.19 8.91 -4.32
N GLN A 655 22.72 9.85 -5.14
CA GLN A 655 21.29 10.11 -5.32
C GLN A 655 20.54 8.88 -5.85
N THR A 656 21.09 8.18 -6.83
CA THR A 656 20.50 6.94 -7.37
C THR A 656 20.55 5.81 -6.34
N LEU A 657 21.59 5.74 -5.51
CA LEU A 657 21.73 4.70 -4.49
C LEU A 657 20.75 4.88 -3.32
N ILE A 658 20.40 6.13 -2.98
CA ILE A 658 19.48 6.49 -1.90
C ILE A 658 18.48 7.58 -2.35
N PRO A 659 17.54 7.27 -3.25
CA PRO A 659 16.64 8.26 -3.88
C PRO A 659 15.71 8.96 -2.89
N GLU A 660 15.48 8.34 -1.73
CA GLU A 660 14.62 8.84 -0.65
C GLU A 660 15.35 9.75 0.34
N ALA A 661 16.68 9.88 0.23
CA ALA A 661 17.48 10.66 1.15
C ALA A 661 17.39 12.17 0.83
N GLU A 662 17.42 12.99 1.88
CA GLU A 662 17.50 14.45 1.73
C GLU A 662 18.82 14.85 1.05
N LEU A 663 18.79 15.94 0.27
CA LEU A 663 19.97 16.43 -0.46
C LEU A 663 21.16 16.72 0.47
N GLU A 664 20.91 17.14 1.71
CA GLU A 664 21.95 17.37 2.73
C GLU A 664 22.76 16.09 3.01
N VAL A 665 22.12 14.92 3.00
CA VAL A 665 22.81 13.63 3.19
C VAL A 665 23.79 13.36 2.05
N ILE A 666 23.37 13.67 0.82
CA ILE A 666 24.21 13.55 -0.39
C ILE A 666 25.40 14.50 -0.25
N GLU A 667 25.15 15.75 0.12
CA GLU A 667 26.14 16.82 0.27
C GLU A 667 27.22 16.50 1.32
N THR A 668 26.80 15.90 2.43
CA THR A 668 27.65 15.63 3.60
C THR A 668 28.38 14.28 3.53
N THR A 669 27.87 13.29 2.79
CA THR A 669 28.45 11.94 2.79
C THR A 669 29.80 11.88 2.07
N HIS A 670 30.86 11.54 2.82
CA HIS A 670 32.21 11.41 2.30
C HIS A 670 32.46 10.05 1.61
N PRO A 671 33.26 9.97 0.52
CA PRO A 671 33.56 8.70 -0.17
C PRO A 671 34.11 7.58 0.72
N LEU A 672 34.83 7.93 1.80
CA LEU A 672 35.32 6.97 2.80
C LEU A 672 34.18 6.12 3.39
N TYR A 673 33.01 6.72 3.63
CA TYR A 673 31.85 6.01 4.17
C TYR A 673 31.43 4.88 3.24
N TYR A 674 31.26 5.16 1.94
CA TYR A 674 30.85 4.12 0.99
C TYR A 674 31.97 3.12 0.70
N ALA A 675 33.23 3.55 0.63
CA ALA A 675 34.36 2.64 0.49
C ALA A 675 34.40 1.61 1.64
N ALA A 676 34.16 2.06 2.87
CA ALA A 676 34.04 1.20 4.04
C ALA A 676 32.78 0.33 4.03
N SER A 677 31.64 0.91 3.64
CA SER A 677 30.35 0.23 3.51
C SER A 677 30.34 -0.87 2.44
N PHE A 678 31.17 -0.79 1.41
CA PHE A 678 31.30 -1.83 0.39
C PHE A 678 32.51 -2.74 0.60
N GLY A 679 33.30 -2.51 1.66
CA GLY A 679 34.48 -3.31 1.96
C GLY A 679 35.61 -3.16 0.94
N LEU A 680 35.70 -2.01 0.26
CA LEU A 680 36.73 -1.74 -0.75
C LEU A 680 38.08 -1.41 -0.09
N VAL A 681 38.70 -2.43 0.53
CA VAL A 681 39.91 -2.31 1.35
C VAL A 681 41.04 -1.51 0.67
N PRO A 682 41.40 -1.76 -0.61
CA PRO A 682 42.42 -0.98 -1.31
C PRO A 682 42.06 0.51 -1.45
N VAL A 683 40.79 0.82 -1.68
CA VAL A 683 40.27 2.19 -1.83
C VAL A 683 40.26 2.91 -0.48
N VAL A 684 39.81 2.24 0.58
CA VAL A 684 39.89 2.77 1.97
C VAL A 684 41.32 3.13 2.31
N ARG A 685 42.28 2.24 2.03
CA ARG A 685 43.71 2.50 2.26
C ARG A 685 44.22 3.71 1.49
N ALA A 686 43.83 3.84 0.21
CA ALA A 686 44.23 4.96 -0.63
C ALA A 686 43.67 6.30 -0.12
N ILE A 687 42.39 6.35 0.27
CA ILE A 687 41.75 7.56 0.81
C ILE A 687 42.40 7.99 2.14
N LEU A 688 42.65 7.03 3.05
CA LEU A 688 43.30 7.31 4.33
C LEU A 688 44.75 7.82 4.18
N ALA A 689 45.45 7.44 3.10
CA ALA A 689 46.80 7.89 2.83
C ALA A 689 46.86 9.25 2.11
N SER A 690 45.82 9.64 1.36
CA SER A 690 45.84 10.83 0.50
C SER A 690 45.28 12.09 1.16
N VAL A 691 44.49 11.98 2.24
CA VAL A 691 43.83 13.12 2.90
C VAL A 691 44.34 13.27 4.36
N PRO A 692 45.31 14.16 4.63
CA PRO A 692 45.98 14.26 5.94
C PRO A 692 45.08 14.71 7.10
N ASP A 693 44.03 15.50 6.82
CA ASP A 693 43.09 16.04 7.82
C ASP A 693 41.68 15.39 7.74
N LEU A 694 41.62 14.14 7.26
CA LEU A 694 40.35 13.45 7.06
C LEU A 694 39.63 13.18 8.39
N GLN A 695 38.36 13.59 8.48
CA GLN A 695 37.48 13.22 9.57
C GLN A 695 37.06 11.75 9.40
N VAL A 696 37.83 10.82 9.98
CA VAL A 696 37.61 9.36 9.84
C VAL A 696 36.24 8.91 10.37
N ASP A 697 35.71 9.63 11.36
CA ASP A 697 34.40 9.36 11.97
C ASP A 697 33.26 10.20 11.37
N ALA A 698 33.48 10.90 10.25
CA ALA A 698 32.44 11.71 9.61
C ALA A 698 31.22 10.85 9.26
N PRO A 699 30.01 11.22 9.74
CA PRO A 699 28.80 10.45 9.48
C PRO A 699 28.44 10.50 7.99
N GLY A 700 27.86 9.42 7.48
CA GLY A 700 27.46 9.32 6.09
C GLY A 700 26.28 8.38 5.83
N GLY A 701 25.80 8.41 4.60
CA GLY A 701 24.66 7.62 4.15
C GLY A 701 23.35 8.05 4.80
N ARG A 702 22.26 7.35 4.44
CA ARG A 702 20.87 7.67 4.84
C ARG A 702 20.65 7.90 6.34
N TYR A 703 21.49 7.31 7.19
CA TYR A 703 21.27 7.28 8.64
C TYR A 703 22.39 7.97 9.43
N GLY A 704 23.34 8.60 8.74
CA GLY A 704 24.43 9.31 9.39
C GLY A 704 25.31 8.41 10.26
N SER A 705 25.55 7.17 9.84
CA SER A 705 26.42 6.22 10.54
C SER A 705 27.89 6.56 10.30
N THR A 706 28.77 6.20 11.23
CA THR A 706 30.21 6.33 10.99
C THR A 706 30.72 5.25 10.01
N PRO A 707 31.82 5.50 9.27
CA PRO A 707 32.41 4.49 8.38
C PRO A 707 32.78 3.19 9.10
N LEU A 708 33.24 3.29 10.36
CA LEU A 708 33.57 2.14 11.19
C LEU A 708 32.33 1.32 11.53
N PHE A 709 31.24 1.99 11.92
CA PHE A 709 29.98 1.32 12.27
C PHE A 709 29.41 0.57 11.07
N VAL A 710 29.28 1.22 9.92
CA VAL A 710 28.71 0.59 8.71
C VAL A 710 29.57 -0.57 8.19
N ALA A 711 30.90 -0.47 8.27
CA ALA A 711 31.79 -1.57 7.91
C ALA A 711 31.59 -2.80 8.82
N CYS A 712 31.47 -2.58 10.14
CA CYS A 712 31.19 -3.67 11.09
C CYS A 712 29.80 -4.26 10.85
N TRP A 713 28.79 -3.42 10.62
CA TRP A 713 27.41 -3.85 10.38
C TRP A 713 27.28 -4.71 9.12
N ARG A 714 28.05 -4.40 8.07
CA ARG A 714 28.10 -5.19 6.83
C ARG A 714 29.11 -6.34 6.85
N GLY A 715 29.81 -6.55 7.97
CA GLY A 715 30.79 -7.62 8.11
C GLY A 715 32.10 -7.40 7.35
N HIS A 716 32.39 -6.17 6.90
CA HIS A 716 33.63 -5.79 6.22
C HIS A 716 34.75 -5.51 7.22
N TYR A 717 35.14 -6.54 7.97
CA TYR A 717 36.05 -6.41 9.12
C TYR A 717 37.45 -5.90 8.75
N GLU A 718 37.96 -6.22 7.56
CA GLU A 718 39.27 -5.73 7.11
C GLU A 718 39.27 -4.20 6.91
N ALA A 719 38.20 -3.65 6.34
CA ALA A 719 38.02 -2.20 6.23
C ALA A 719 37.87 -1.56 7.62
N ALA A 720 37.12 -2.21 8.53
CA ALA A 720 36.99 -1.76 9.91
C ALA A 720 38.34 -1.74 10.67
N GLU A 721 39.21 -2.74 10.46
CA GLU A 721 40.55 -2.76 11.04
C GLU A 721 41.41 -1.59 10.55
N LEU A 722 41.35 -1.25 9.25
CA LEU A 722 42.06 -0.09 8.71
C LEU A 722 41.57 1.23 9.30
N LEU A 723 40.25 1.38 9.45
CA LEU A 723 39.65 2.56 10.08
C LEU A 723 40.08 2.72 11.54
N LEU A 724 40.10 1.62 12.32
CA LEU A 724 40.61 1.62 13.70
C LEU A 724 42.09 2.00 13.78
N GLN A 725 42.91 1.50 12.85
CA GLN A 725 44.33 1.87 12.76
C GLN A 725 44.53 3.35 12.41
N ALA A 726 43.63 3.91 11.60
CA ALA A 726 43.60 5.34 11.26
C ALA A 726 43.00 6.23 12.36
N GLY A 727 42.54 5.64 13.47
CA GLY A 727 42.13 6.38 14.67
C GLY A 727 40.62 6.49 14.91
N ALA A 728 39.78 5.84 14.08
CA ALA A 728 38.33 5.82 14.24
C ALA A 728 37.91 5.43 15.67
N ASP A 729 36.90 6.11 16.22
CA ASP A 729 36.45 5.88 17.59
C ASP A 729 35.40 4.74 17.68
N PRO A 730 35.75 3.58 18.27
CA PRO A 730 34.81 2.47 18.42
C PRO A 730 33.69 2.74 19.46
N TYR A 731 33.81 3.79 20.27
CA TYR A 731 32.83 4.12 21.31
C TYR A 731 31.70 5.04 20.82
N LEU A 732 31.80 5.57 19.60
CA LEU A 732 30.74 6.40 19.04
C LEU A 732 29.47 5.56 18.83
N PRO A 733 28.33 5.97 19.41
CA PRO A 733 27.06 5.34 19.12
C PRO A 733 26.62 5.75 17.71
N ASP A 734 25.98 4.81 17.01
CA ASP A 734 25.33 5.09 15.74
C ASP A 734 24.21 6.12 15.92
N SER A 735 24.19 7.13 15.06
CA SER A 735 23.24 8.24 15.10
C SER A 735 21.78 7.79 14.94
N GLY A 736 21.53 6.70 14.21
CA GLY A 736 20.20 6.18 13.92
C GLY A 736 19.71 5.13 14.93
N ALA A 737 20.58 4.27 15.43
CA ALA A 737 20.24 3.16 16.31
C ALA A 737 20.63 3.39 17.79
N GLY A 738 21.51 4.35 18.09
CA GLY A 738 22.00 4.62 19.44
C GLY A 738 22.89 3.51 20.01
N VAL A 739 23.34 2.57 19.18
CA VAL A 739 24.16 1.42 19.55
C VAL A 739 25.60 1.57 19.04
N THR A 740 26.56 1.03 19.77
CA THR A 740 27.98 1.05 19.38
C THR A 740 28.36 -0.19 18.60
N ILE A 741 29.56 -0.23 17.98
CA ILE A 741 30.02 -1.44 17.30
C ILE A 741 30.02 -2.67 18.22
N PHE A 742 30.26 -2.51 19.53
CA PHE A 742 30.35 -3.61 20.50
C PHE A 742 29.08 -4.46 20.65
N SER A 743 27.91 -3.96 20.21
CA SER A 743 26.66 -4.72 20.21
C SER A 743 26.43 -5.48 18.91
N LEU A 744 27.28 -5.30 17.89
CA LEU A 744 27.18 -6.00 16.62
C LEU A 744 27.87 -7.37 16.73
N PRO A 745 27.42 -8.39 15.96
CA PRO A 745 28.17 -9.62 15.80
C PRO A 745 29.55 -9.31 15.22
N HIS A 746 30.58 -9.98 15.72
CA HIS A 746 31.96 -9.77 15.27
C HIS A 746 32.64 -11.10 14.96
N SER A 747 33.50 -11.11 13.94
CA SER A 747 34.38 -12.24 13.73
C SER A 747 35.36 -12.38 14.90
N ASN A 748 35.75 -13.61 15.24
CA ASN A 748 36.76 -13.86 16.28
C ASN A 748 38.09 -13.14 16.01
N GLN A 749 38.42 -12.93 14.74
CA GLN A 749 39.61 -12.19 14.30
C GLN A 749 39.46 -10.69 14.59
N PHE A 750 38.32 -10.11 14.21
CA PHE A 750 38.02 -8.69 14.46
C PHE A 750 37.93 -8.37 15.96
N ALA A 751 37.31 -9.27 16.76
CA ALA A 751 37.25 -9.11 18.20
C ALA A 751 38.65 -9.05 18.85
N ARG A 752 39.62 -9.81 18.31
CA ARG A 752 41.01 -9.77 18.76
C ARG A 752 41.72 -8.48 18.35
N SER A 753 41.54 -8.01 17.11
CA SER A 753 42.16 -6.76 16.66
C SER A 753 41.59 -5.55 17.39
N LEU A 754 40.26 -5.52 17.62
CA LEU A 754 39.60 -4.52 18.46
C LEU A 754 40.17 -4.53 19.89
N ALA A 755 40.33 -5.69 20.51
CA ALA A 755 40.93 -5.81 21.85
C ALA A 755 42.38 -5.31 21.91
N ILE A 756 43.19 -5.52 20.86
CA ILE A 756 44.57 -5.01 20.78
C ILE A 756 44.59 -3.48 20.68
N VAL A 757 43.73 -2.89 19.84
CA VAL A 757 43.64 -1.43 19.66
C VAL A 757 43.16 -0.76 20.95
N LEU A 758 42.16 -1.34 21.62
CA LEU A 758 41.67 -0.86 22.91
C LEU A 758 42.69 -1.05 24.04
N GLY A 759 43.46 -2.15 24.02
CA GLY A 759 44.54 -2.42 24.96
C GLY A 759 45.71 -1.44 24.84
N ARG A 760 45.96 -0.87 23.66
CA ARG A 760 46.95 0.20 23.44
C ARG A 760 46.47 1.57 23.95
N ARG A 761 45.17 1.77 24.22
CA ARG A 761 44.57 3.04 24.69
C ARG A 761 44.38 3.14 26.22
N GLN A 762 44.81 2.16 27.03
CA GLN A 762 44.81 2.37 28.50
C GLN A 762 45.88 3.38 28.94
N PRO A 763 45.60 4.26 29.92
CA PRO A 763 46.51 5.30 30.38
C PRO A 763 47.68 4.69 31.15
N GLY A 764 48.83 4.57 30.49
CA GLY A 764 50.09 4.30 31.13
C GLY A 764 50.49 5.45 32.07
N LYS A 765 50.62 5.14 33.36
CA LYS A 765 51.35 5.95 34.34
C LYS A 765 52.75 6.31 33.83
N GLY A 766 53.06 7.61 33.79
CA GLY A 766 54.41 8.21 33.70
C GLY A 766 55.09 8.07 32.34
N THR A 767 55.48 9.14 31.64
CA THR A 767 56.35 10.24 32.07
C THR A 767 56.32 11.35 31.02
N HIS A 768 56.44 12.59 31.48
CA HIS A 768 56.44 13.82 30.68
C HIS A 768 57.55 13.87 29.60
N ARG A 769 57.23 14.43 28.41
CA ARG A 769 57.83 15.69 27.93
C ARG A 769 57.19 16.25 26.64
N ALA A 770 56.71 17.50 26.76
CA ALA A 770 56.69 18.62 25.79
C ALA A 770 55.88 18.46 24.48
N ALA A 771 55.09 19.43 24.00
CA ALA A 771 54.72 20.76 24.48
C ALA A 771 53.53 21.29 23.66
N ALA A 772 52.55 21.90 24.32
CA ALA A 772 51.74 23.00 23.80
C ALA A 772 51.25 23.82 25.00
N PRO A 773 51.36 25.16 25.00
CA PRO A 773 51.07 25.98 26.16
C PRO A 773 49.56 26.30 26.28
N HIS A 774 49.06 26.15 27.51
CA HIS A 774 48.14 27.01 28.29
C HIS A 774 47.32 28.08 27.53
N THR A 775 46.02 28.28 27.81
CA THR A 775 45.40 28.56 29.12
C THR A 775 43.89 28.20 29.13
N ASP A 776 43.29 27.39 30.03
CA ASP A 776 43.03 27.54 31.50
C ASP A 776 42.14 28.77 31.83
N ILE A 777 41.02 28.80 32.59
CA ILE A 777 40.33 28.04 33.68
C ILE A 777 38.83 28.53 33.62
N VAL A 778 37.73 27.91 34.09
CA VAL A 778 37.35 27.47 35.45
C VAL A 778 36.17 26.47 35.42
N LEU A 779 36.27 25.50 36.32
CA LEU A 779 35.41 24.37 36.64
C LEU A 779 34.31 24.66 37.69
N GLN A 780 33.40 23.69 37.80
CA GLN A 780 32.65 23.21 38.99
C GLN A 780 31.34 23.91 39.39
N HIS A 781 30.25 23.13 39.49
CA HIS A 781 29.73 22.42 40.69
C HIS A 781 28.61 21.44 40.21
N ALA A 782 28.75 20.12 40.35
CA ALA A 782 28.31 19.25 41.46
C ALA A 782 26.76 19.10 41.66
N GLY A 783 26.22 17.96 41.19
CA GLY A 783 25.35 17.06 41.98
C GLY A 783 23.82 17.26 41.99
N VAL A 784 23.14 16.09 42.00
CA VAL A 784 21.80 15.79 42.58
C VAL A 784 20.60 15.78 41.61
N LEU A 785 20.02 14.57 41.44
CA LEU A 785 18.65 14.30 40.96
C LEU A 785 17.62 15.05 41.82
N PRO A 786 16.52 15.61 41.25
CA PRO A 786 15.24 14.88 41.36
C PRO A 786 14.21 15.09 40.23
N THR A 787 13.29 14.11 40.17
CA THR A 787 11.89 14.08 39.69
C THR A 787 11.21 15.30 39.04
N ARG A 788 10.41 14.96 38.01
CA ARG A 788 9.08 15.51 37.60
C ARG A 788 8.76 16.98 37.96
N VAL A 789 8.48 17.77 36.93
CA VAL A 789 7.26 18.60 36.70
C VAL A 789 7.63 19.76 35.76
N GLY A 790 6.75 20.05 34.80
CA GLY A 790 6.48 21.44 34.42
C GLY A 790 6.97 21.89 33.05
N ILE A 791 6.03 21.90 32.10
CA ILE A 791 5.99 22.79 30.94
C ILE A 791 6.27 24.25 31.39
N PRO A 792 6.99 25.03 30.58
CA PRO A 792 6.40 26.32 30.22
C PRO A 792 6.55 26.67 28.73
N ASN A 793 5.41 27.04 28.17
CA ASN A 793 5.28 27.91 27.00
C ASN A 793 6.14 29.17 27.15
N ARG A 794 6.85 29.54 26.08
CA ARG A 794 7.12 30.94 25.75
C ARG A 794 6.89 31.18 24.27
N THR A 795 5.72 31.72 23.99
CA THR A 795 5.47 32.67 22.90
C THR A 795 6.43 33.86 23.01
N PHE A 796 6.98 34.35 21.90
CA PHE A 796 6.99 35.79 21.59
C PHE A 796 7.32 36.06 20.10
N HIS A 797 6.51 36.95 19.55
CA HIS A 797 6.50 37.66 18.28
C HIS A 797 7.82 37.90 17.51
N GLY A 798 7.79 37.57 16.21
CA GLY A 798 7.49 38.52 15.12
C GLY A 798 8.56 39.54 14.74
N MET A 799 9.07 39.44 13.52
CA MET A 799 9.43 40.60 12.69
C MET A 799 9.48 40.22 11.20
N ASN A 800 8.61 40.85 10.42
CA ASN A 800 8.62 40.88 8.96
C ASN A 800 9.84 41.65 8.44
N ARG A 801 10.41 41.19 7.33
CA ARG A 801 10.97 42.09 6.30
C ARG A 801 10.86 41.45 4.92
N ILE A 802 10.32 42.24 4.00
CA ILE A 802 10.08 41.99 2.58
C ILE A 802 11.32 42.49 1.81
N GLU A 803 11.73 41.74 0.77
CA GLU A 803 12.19 42.17 -0.58
C GLU A 803 12.78 40.91 -1.27
N GLU A 804 12.13 40.36 -2.30
CA GLU A 804 12.44 40.54 -3.74
C GLU A 804 13.84 40.02 -4.12
N GLY A 805 14.10 39.09 -5.05
CA GLY A 805 13.34 38.34 -6.05
C GLY A 805 14.36 37.51 -6.87
N GLU A 806 13.85 36.79 -7.88
CA GLU A 806 14.59 36.07 -8.96
C GLU A 806 14.69 34.53 -8.91
N LYS A 807 13.58 33.92 -9.36
CA LYS A 807 13.43 33.07 -10.56
C LYS A 807 14.41 31.91 -10.77
N VAL A 808 13.94 30.74 -10.34
CA VAL A 808 14.26 29.40 -10.87
C VAL A 808 13.39 29.10 -12.11
N PRO A 809 13.89 28.41 -13.16
CA PRO A 809 13.04 27.77 -14.15
C PRO A 809 12.62 26.36 -13.68
N GLU A 810 11.30 26.16 -13.58
CA GLU A 810 10.57 24.89 -13.75
C GLU A 810 11.06 24.26 -15.09
N GLY A 811 11.63 23.04 -15.19
CA GLY A 811 11.18 21.73 -14.70
C GLY A 811 10.15 21.16 -15.69
N ASP A 812 10.25 19.89 -16.13
CA ASP A 812 9.19 19.08 -16.82
C ASP A 812 9.77 17.83 -17.59
N HIS A 813 9.73 16.53 -17.17
CA HIS A 813 8.61 15.54 -17.10
C HIS A 813 9.14 14.09 -17.01
N SER A 814 8.52 13.01 -16.50
CA SER A 814 7.20 12.72 -15.88
C SER A 814 7.16 11.22 -15.52
N ASN A 815 6.68 10.81 -14.33
CA ASN A 815 6.16 9.45 -14.09
C ASN A 815 5.02 9.46 -13.04
N GLU A 816 3.95 8.72 -13.33
CA GLU A 816 2.70 8.64 -12.57
C GLU A 816 2.86 7.89 -11.22
N PRO A 817 2.29 8.37 -10.09
CA PRO A 817 2.36 7.66 -8.81
C PRO A 817 1.20 6.67 -8.61
N THR A 818 1.51 5.59 -7.90
CA THR A 818 0.61 4.53 -7.45
C THR A 818 -0.42 5.02 -6.41
N ASP A 819 -1.69 4.78 -6.70
CA ASP A 819 -2.91 5.23 -6.00
C ASP A 819 -3.05 4.90 -4.50
N SER A 820 -2.13 4.18 -3.83
CA SER A 820 -2.34 3.71 -2.45
C SER A 820 -1.69 4.55 -1.34
N ALA A 821 -0.53 5.18 -1.61
CA ALA A 821 0.21 5.94 -0.60
C ALA A 821 -0.37 7.36 -0.40
N GLU A 822 -0.84 8.00 -1.48
CA GLU A 822 -1.48 9.31 -1.39
C GLU A 822 -2.89 9.24 -0.76
N GLN A 823 -3.60 8.11 -0.88
CA GLN A 823 -4.90 7.92 -0.22
C GLN A 823 -4.77 7.88 1.31
N GLN A 824 -3.66 7.36 1.85
CA GLN A 824 -3.38 7.38 3.28
C GLN A 824 -2.97 8.78 3.77
N GLN A 825 -2.23 9.54 2.97
CA GLN A 825 -1.88 10.94 3.30
C GLN A 825 -3.10 11.89 3.19
N LEU A 826 -4.06 11.58 2.31
CA LEU A 826 -5.31 12.33 2.13
C LEU A 826 -6.32 12.13 3.27
N ALA A 827 -6.36 10.95 3.89
CA ALA A 827 -7.18 10.73 5.09
C ALA A 827 -6.66 11.54 6.29
N ILE A 828 -5.36 11.83 6.33
CA ILE A 828 -4.70 12.56 7.43
C ILE A 828 -4.90 14.08 7.27
N ASN A 829 -4.89 14.62 6.05
CA ASN A 829 -5.07 16.07 5.82
C ASN A 829 -6.53 16.53 5.71
N ALA A 830 -7.48 15.65 5.39
CA ALA A 830 -8.91 15.98 5.39
C ALA A 830 -9.52 16.15 6.81
N LEU A 831 -8.77 15.78 7.85
CA LEU A 831 -9.15 15.95 9.26
C LEU A 831 -8.74 17.30 9.87
N ALA A 832 -8.12 18.19 9.09
CA ALA A 832 -7.59 19.46 9.60
C ALA A 832 -8.65 20.58 9.80
N VAL A 833 -9.89 20.40 9.35
CA VAL A 833 -11.01 21.33 9.66
C VAL A 833 -12.18 20.53 10.21
N ALA A 834 -12.48 20.72 11.50
CA ALA A 834 -13.61 20.06 12.14
C ALA A 834 -14.93 20.55 11.49
N PRO A 835 -15.87 19.66 11.11
CA PRO A 835 -17.15 20.07 10.50
C PRO A 835 -17.99 20.98 11.42
N SER A 836 -17.74 21.00 12.72
CA SER A 836 -18.41 21.86 13.71
C SER A 836 -18.13 23.37 13.59
N THR A 837 -17.28 23.80 12.64
CA THR A 837 -16.94 25.23 12.44
C THR A 837 -17.51 25.83 11.15
N ILE A 838 -18.29 25.09 10.35
CA ILE A 838 -18.82 25.56 9.07
C ILE A 838 -20.30 25.94 9.23
N ASP A 839 -20.62 27.22 9.06
CA ASP A 839 -22.01 27.68 8.96
C ASP A 839 -22.57 27.27 7.57
N PRO A 840 -23.69 26.50 7.49
CA PRO A 840 -24.27 26.04 6.22
C PRO A 840 -25.02 27.14 5.46
N THR A 841 -24.37 28.29 5.30
CA THR A 841 -24.78 29.45 4.51
C THR A 841 -23.81 29.64 3.34
N VAL A 842 -24.20 30.42 2.32
CA VAL A 842 -23.27 30.72 1.22
C VAL A 842 -22.04 31.43 1.78
N GLU A 843 -22.24 32.38 2.69
CA GLU A 843 -21.19 33.15 3.35
C GLU A 843 -20.24 32.26 4.18
N GLY A 844 -20.78 31.29 4.91
CA GLY A 844 -19.99 30.32 5.68
C GLY A 844 -19.12 29.43 4.80
N PHE A 845 -19.69 28.89 3.71
CA PHE A 845 -18.92 28.11 2.75
C PHE A 845 -17.88 28.96 1.99
N GLU A 846 -18.17 30.23 1.68
CA GLU A 846 -17.18 31.13 1.09
C GLU A 846 -15.99 31.35 2.03
N GLN A 847 -16.24 31.54 3.33
CA GLN A 847 -15.18 31.70 4.33
C GLN A 847 -14.30 30.45 4.40
N GLN A 848 -14.92 29.27 4.40
CA GLN A 848 -14.21 27.99 4.36
C GLN A 848 -13.34 27.84 3.10
N ILE A 849 -13.89 28.15 1.92
CA ILE A 849 -13.16 28.05 0.64
C ILE A 849 -11.97 29.01 0.63
N ARG A 850 -12.12 30.24 1.14
CA ARG A 850 -11.02 31.23 1.23
C ARG A 850 -9.91 30.75 2.18
N GLN A 851 -10.26 30.04 3.25
CA GLN A 851 -9.29 29.47 4.19
C GLN A 851 -8.55 28.27 3.58
N LEU A 852 -9.25 27.38 2.90
CA LEU A 852 -8.68 26.17 2.30
C LEU A 852 -7.86 26.48 1.04
N PHE A 853 -8.31 27.44 0.23
CA PHE A 853 -7.68 27.76 -1.06
C PHE A 853 -7.45 29.27 -1.21
N PRO A 854 -6.44 29.84 -0.52
CA PRO A 854 -6.16 31.28 -0.54
C PRO A 854 -5.81 31.83 -1.93
N ARG A 855 -5.36 30.96 -2.86
CA ARG A 855 -4.96 31.32 -4.23
C ARG A 855 -6.10 31.25 -5.25
N LEU A 856 -7.30 30.86 -4.84
CA LEU A 856 -8.45 30.74 -5.74
C LEU A 856 -8.94 32.13 -6.16
N GLY A 857 -8.52 32.57 -7.35
CA GLY A 857 -8.56 33.99 -7.76
C GLY A 857 -9.94 34.66 -7.82
N PRO A 858 -10.85 34.32 -8.76
CA PRO A 858 -12.04 35.14 -9.01
C PRO A 858 -13.09 35.00 -7.89
N PRO A 859 -13.60 36.11 -7.30
CA PRO A 859 -14.67 36.05 -6.30
C PRO A 859 -15.93 35.32 -6.80
N ALA A 860 -16.23 35.44 -8.10
CA ALA A 860 -17.33 34.74 -8.75
C ALA A 860 -17.18 33.20 -8.72
N LEU A 861 -15.94 32.69 -8.71
CA LEU A 861 -15.66 31.25 -8.65
C LEU A 861 -15.79 30.72 -7.21
N ILE A 862 -15.33 31.49 -6.22
CA ILE A 862 -15.53 31.19 -4.79
C ILE A 862 -17.04 31.13 -4.48
N HIS A 863 -17.79 32.16 -4.87
CA HIS A 863 -19.23 32.21 -4.69
C HIS A 863 -19.95 31.05 -5.41
N ARG A 864 -19.48 30.66 -6.61
CA ARG A 864 -20.01 29.48 -7.32
C ARG A 864 -19.80 28.21 -6.50
N PHE A 865 -18.58 27.96 -6.03
CA PHE A 865 -18.31 26.76 -5.24
C PHE A 865 -19.12 26.75 -3.96
N ALA A 866 -19.20 27.86 -3.24
CA ALA A 866 -20.04 27.99 -2.05
C ALA A 866 -21.52 27.66 -2.33
N ARG A 867 -22.07 28.17 -3.44
CA ARG A 867 -23.44 27.86 -3.86
C ARG A 867 -23.64 26.37 -4.21
N GLU A 868 -22.66 25.73 -4.84
CA GLU A 868 -22.74 24.27 -5.10
C GLU A 868 -22.58 23.46 -3.81
N GLN A 869 -21.74 23.89 -2.86
CA GLN A 869 -21.61 23.27 -1.54
C GLN A 869 -22.96 23.30 -0.79
N LEU A 870 -23.64 24.45 -0.79
CA LEU A 870 -24.97 24.60 -0.21
C LEU A 870 -26.00 23.69 -0.89
N ARG A 871 -26.02 23.61 -2.24
CA ARG A 871 -26.93 22.69 -2.95
C ARG A 871 -26.69 21.23 -2.61
N ARG A 872 -25.42 20.82 -2.46
CA ARG A 872 -25.08 19.45 -2.06
C ARG A 872 -25.59 19.18 -0.65
N TYR A 873 -25.36 20.10 0.28
CA TYR A 873 -25.88 20.03 1.65
C TYR A 873 -27.42 19.92 1.66
N ASP A 874 -28.12 20.85 1.01
CA ASP A 874 -29.59 20.87 0.92
C ASP A 874 -30.15 19.59 0.31
N ARG A 875 -29.49 19.03 -0.71
CA ARG A 875 -29.91 17.78 -1.35
C ARG A 875 -29.77 16.59 -0.41
N LEU A 876 -28.65 16.47 0.29
CA LEU A 876 -28.44 15.38 1.26
C LEU A 876 -29.40 15.49 2.43
N VAL A 877 -29.61 16.71 2.94
CA VAL A 877 -30.61 17.00 3.96
C VAL A 877 -32.04 16.67 3.49
N ALA A 878 -32.39 16.99 2.24
CA ALA A 878 -33.69 16.67 1.67
C ALA A 878 -33.90 15.16 1.51
N LEU A 879 -32.88 14.41 1.06
CA LEU A 879 -32.92 12.94 0.97
C LEU A 879 -33.11 12.32 2.36
N GLN A 880 -32.44 12.87 3.36
CA GLN A 880 -32.56 12.45 4.74
C GLN A 880 -33.93 12.75 5.35
N ARG A 881 -34.49 13.94 5.13
CA ARG A 881 -35.86 14.28 5.55
C ARG A 881 -36.89 13.37 4.88
N ALA A 882 -36.76 13.17 3.57
CA ALA A 882 -37.67 12.29 2.81
C ALA A 882 -37.60 10.83 3.30
N HIS A 883 -36.40 10.33 3.61
CA HIS A 883 -36.22 9.02 4.23
C HIS A 883 -36.87 8.96 5.62
N SER A 884 -36.61 9.94 6.48
CA SER A 884 -37.16 10.03 7.84
C SER A 884 -38.70 10.10 7.83
N ASP A 885 -39.28 10.86 6.92
CA ASP A 885 -40.73 10.94 6.70
C ASP A 885 -41.31 9.62 6.19
N ALA A 886 -40.62 8.93 5.27
CA ALA A 886 -41.03 7.62 4.76
C ALA A 886 -40.93 6.52 5.84
N VAL A 887 -39.93 6.58 6.70
CA VAL A 887 -39.78 5.71 7.88
C VAL A 887 -40.90 5.97 8.89
N ARG A 888 -41.17 7.25 9.21
CA ARG A 888 -42.27 7.66 10.11
C ARG A 888 -43.64 7.21 9.59
N ASN A 889 -43.84 7.20 8.27
CA ASN A 889 -45.07 6.74 7.62
C ASN A 889 -45.09 5.23 7.30
N ARG A 890 -44.08 4.46 7.73
CA ARG A 890 -43.90 3.01 7.43
C ARG A 890 -43.95 2.66 5.93
N SER A 891 -43.57 3.60 5.08
CA SER A 891 -43.57 3.46 3.61
C SER A 891 -42.15 3.54 3.04
N CYS A 892 -41.11 3.30 3.85
CA CYS A 892 -39.72 3.35 3.41
C CYS A 892 -39.45 2.29 2.33
N PRO A 893 -38.97 2.68 1.14
CA PRO A 893 -38.71 1.75 0.03
C PRO A 893 -37.59 0.75 0.33
N SER A 894 -36.75 1.00 1.33
CA SER A 894 -35.67 0.10 1.74
C SER A 894 -36.13 -1.09 2.60
N GLY A 895 -37.38 -1.09 3.08
CA GLY A 895 -37.99 -2.23 3.78
C GLY A 895 -37.12 -2.80 4.91
N PRO A 896 -36.75 -4.10 4.90
CA PRO A 896 -35.95 -4.73 5.96
C PRO A 896 -34.48 -4.30 5.98
N TYR A 897 -34.00 -3.63 4.93
CA TYR A 897 -32.63 -3.10 4.85
C TYR A 897 -32.53 -1.65 5.34
N CYS A 898 -33.66 -1.04 5.72
CA CYS A 898 -33.69 0.31 6.26
C CYS A 898 -33.03 0.34 7.65
N SER A 899 -31.98 1.14 7.76
CA SER A 899 -31.19 1.36 8.97
C SER A 899 -32.03 1.85 10.17
N ALA A 900 -33.16 2.52 9.92
CA ALA A 900 -34.05 3.05 10.95
C ALA A 900 -35.25 2.15 11.33
N VAL A 901 -35.56 1.11 10.54
CA VAL A 901 -36.73 0.22 10.76
C VAL A 901 -36.34 -1.16 11.33
N ALA A 902 -35.12 -1.63 11.10
CA ALA A 902 -34.64 -2.93 11.56
C ALA A 902 -33.56 -2.78 12.66
N PRO A 903 -33.88 -2.92 13.95
CA PRO A 903 -32.91 -2.77 15.04
C PRO A 903 -32.01 -4.00 15.25
N THR A 904 -32.08 -5.03 14.39
CA THR A 904 -31.32 -6.28 14.57
C THR A 904 -30.87 -6.87 13.23
N GLY A 905 -29.57 -6.75 12.94
CA GLY A 905 -28.75 -7.80 12.28
C GLY A 905 -29.34 -8.55 11.08
N GLY A 906 -29.90 -7.84 10.10
CA GLY A 906 -30.46 -8.43 8.89
C GLY A 906 -29.52 -8.52 7.69
N VAL A 907 -28.21 -8.76 7.87
CA VAL A 907 -27.44 -9.37 6.77
C VAL A 907 -27.85 -10.83 6.76
N SER A 908 -28.62 -11.24 5.76
CA SER A 908 -28.87 -12.65 5.50
C SER A 908 -27.55 -13.33 5.13
N SER A 909 -26.74 -13.69 6.13
CA SER A 909 -25.55 -14.52 5.97
C SER A 909 -25.98 -15.98 5.92
N ARG A 910 -26.54 -16.39 4.78
CA ARG A 910 -26.49 -17.78 4.35
C ARG A 910 -25.89 -17.83 2.95
N ALA A 911 -24.57 -17.71 2.89
CA ALA A 911 -23.78 -18.14 1.74
C ALA A 911 -22.37 -18.50 2.22
N SER A 912 -22.18 -19.78 2.52
CA SER A 912 -20.86 -20.39 2.57
C SER A 912 -20.37 -20.53 1.12
N GLY A 913 -19.44 -19.68 0.68
CA GLY A 913 -18.82 -19.75 -0.65
C GLY A 913 -18.08 -18.46 -1.06
N PRO A 914 -17.08 -18.53 -1.97
CA PRO A 914 -16.25 -17.39 -2.34
C PRO A 914 -16.95 -16.57 -3.43
N ASN A 915 -17.82 -15.63 -3.04
CA ASN A 915 -18.24 -14.49 -3.85
C ASN A 915 -19.09 -13.55 -2.98
N LEU A 916 -18.51 -12.45 -2.51
CA LEU A 916 -19.17 -11.45 -1.65
C LEU A 916 -20.10 -10.57 -2.49
N THR A 917 -21.42 -10.70 -2.32
CA THR A 917 -22.42 -9.71 -2.79
C THR A 917 -23.29 -9.26 -1.62
N ALA A 918 -22.86 -8.22 -0.89
CA ALA A 918 -23.67 -7.64 0.18
C ALA A 918 -24.68 -6.63 -0.38
N GLN A 919 -25.96 -6.80 -0.04
CA GLN A 919 -27.02 -5.81 -0.26
C GLN A 919 -27.26 -5.02 1.02
N PHE A 920 -27.19 -3.69 0.95
CA PHE A 920 -27.45 -2.82 2.11
C PHE A 920 -27.97 -1.45 1.66
N GLU A 921 -28.61 -0.71 2.58
CA GLU A 921 -29.05 0.67 2.35
C GLU A 921 -27.85 1.63 2.37
N CYS A 922 -27.71 2.44 1.31
CA CYS A 922 -26.69 3.49 1.28
C CYS A 922 -27.02 4.60 2.30
N PRO A 923 -26.13 4.94 3.26
CA PRO A 923 -26.34 6.04 4.23
C PRO A 923 -26.46 7.44 3.64
N THR A 924 -26.20 7.63 2.34
CA THR A 924 -26.23 8.93 1.66
C THR A 924 -27.53 9.13 0.87
N CYS A 925 -27.96 8.13 0.10
CA CYS A 925 -29.17 8.22 -0.72
C CYS A 925 -30.36 7.39 -0.19
N PHE A 926 -30.16 6.62 0.88
CA PHE A 926 -31.19 5.79 1.52
C PHE A 926 -31.88 4.81 0.55
N GLN A 927 -31.12 4.30 -0.41
CA GLN A 927 -31.56 3.26 -1.35
C GLN A 927 -30.76 1.97 -1.12
N VAL A 928 -31.41 0.83 -1.25
CA VAL A 928 -30.75 -0.48 -1.21
C VAL A 928 -29.90 -0.66 -2.46
N LYS A 929 -28.60 -0.92 -2.28
CA LYS A 929 -27.63 -1.16 -3.34
C LYS A 929 -26.98 -2.52 -3.19
N GLN A 930 -26.64 -3.13 -4.32
CA GLN A 930 -25.87 -4.36 -4.40
C GLN A 930 -24.53 -4.06 -5.05
N PHE A 931 -23.43 -4.35 -4.35
CA PHE A 931 -22.09 -4.18 -4.88
C PHE A 931 -21.43 -5.54 -5.10
N GLN A 932 -20.75 -5.70 -6.23
CA GLN A 932 -20.00 -6.92 -6.55
C GLN A 932 -18.50 -6.77 -6.24
N LYS A 933 -18.00 -5.54 -6.21
CA LYS A 933 -16.60 -5.22 -5.90
C LYS A 933 -16.53 -4.12 -4.85
N ALA A 934 -15.55 -4.18 -3.95
CA ALA A 934 -15.34 -3.17 -2.90
C ALA A 934 -15.14 -1.74 -3.47
N LEU A 935 -14.54 -1.63 -4.66
CA LEU A 935 -14.30 -0.35 -5.37
C LEU A 935 -15.58 0.31 -5.92
N ASP A 936 -16.73 -0.36 -5.91
CA ASP A 936 -17.98 0.18 -6.43
C ASP A 936 -18.68 1.11 -5.42
N TRP A 937 -18.41 0.93 -4.12
CA TRP A 937 -18.99 1.75 -3.04
C TRP A 937 -18.50 3.22 -3.06
N PRO A 938 -17.18 3.52 -3.10
CA PRO A 938 -16.70 4.90 -3.21
C PRO A 938 -17.22 5.63 -4.45
N LYS A 939 -17.36 4.91 -5.58
CA LYS A 939 -17.92 5.46 -6.83
C LYS A 939 -19.38 5.88 -6.65
N HIS A 940 -20.17 5.06 -5.97
CA HIS A 940 -21.57 5.38 -5.66
C HIS A 940 -21.69 6.61 -4.75
N VAL A 941 -20.87 6.71 -3.70
CA VAL A 941 -20.84 7.87 -2.79
C VAL A 941 -20.46 9.15 -3.55
N ALA A 942 -19.49 9.08 -4.47
CA ALA A 942 -19.12 10.22 -5.32
C ALA A 942 -20.24 10.64 -6.27
N GLU A 943 -21.02 9.70 -6.82
CA GLU A 943 -22.20 10.02 -7.65
C GLU A 943 -23.32 10.72 -6.87
N ASP A 944 -23.49 10.38 -5.59
CA ASP A 944 -24.46 11.02 -4.71
C ASP A 944 -24.00 12.42 -4.29
N LEU A 945 -22.73 12.58 -3.93
CA LEU A 945 -22.10 13.84 -3.50
C LEU A 945 -21.90 14.84 -4.66
N GLN A 946 -21.68 14.36 -5.89
CA GLN A 946 -21.38 15.17 -7.08
C GLN A 946 -20.23 16.17 -6.87
N PRO A 947 -19.00 15.71 -6.57
CA PRO A 947 -17.91 16.58 -6.11
C PRO A 947 -17.42 17.57 -7.18
N PHE A 948 -17.62 17.28 -8.47
CA PHE A 948 -17.01 18.06 -9.54
C PHE A 948 -17.86 19.25 -9.95
N THR A 949 -17.27 20.45 -9.94
CA THR A 949 -17.90 21.70 -10.41
C THR A 949 -16.97 22.35 -11.42
N CYS A 950 -17.52 22.92 -12.50
CA CYS A 950 -16.74 23.63 -13.52
C CYS A 950 -15.88 24.76 -12.91
N THR A 951 -14.58 24.72 -13.20
CA THR A 951 -13.58 25.63 -12.62
C THR A 951 -13.40 26.94 -13.39
N PHE A 952 -14.10 27.12 -14.52
CA PHE A 952 -13.99 28.30 -15.39
C PHE A 952 -15.00 29.41 -15.00
N PRO A 953 -14.55 30.64 -14.68
CA PRO A 953 -15.39 31.73 -14.17
C PRO A 953 -16.54 32.13 -15.10
N ASP A 954 -16.33 32.09 -16.42
CA ASP A 954 -17.29 32.58 -17.42
C ASP A 954 -18.28 31.50 -17.92
N CYS A 955 -18.31 30.33 -17.28
CA CYS A 955 -19.20 29.24 -17.68
C CYS A 955 -20.68 29.57 -17.42
N ALA A 956 -21.45 29.83 -18.48
CA ALA A 956 -22.89 30.16 -18.48
C ALA A 956 -23.84 29.01 -18.05
N GLY A 957 -23.33 27.94 -17.44
CA GLY A 957 -24.07 26.71 -17.15
C GLY A 957 -23.48 25.88 -16.01
N ALA A 958 -23.08 26.54 -14.93
CA ALA A 958 -22.47 25.91 -13.75
C ALA A 958 -23.40 24.84 -13.13
N ARG A 959 -23.15 23.57 -13.48
CA ARG A 959 -23.76 22.38 -12.88
C ARG A 959 -22.68 21.55 -12.19
N SER A 960 -23.04 20.89 -11.10
CA SER A 960 -22.24 19.82 -10.51
C SER A 960 -22.32 18.55 -11.37
N PHE A 961 -21.22 17.82 -11.49
CA PHE A 961 -21.14 16.58 -12.24
C PHE A 961 -21.01 15.39 -11.29
N LYS A 962 -21.73 14.31 -11.61
CA LYS A 962 -21.69 13.05 -10.86
C LYS A 962 -20.38 12.29 -11.06
N ARG A 963 -19.79 12.39 -12.27
CA ARG A 963 -18.60 11.62 -12.67
C ARG A 963 -17.50 12.55 -13.15
N LYS A 964 -16.26 12.21 -12.79
CA LYS A 964 -15.06 12.91 -13.23
C LYS A 964 -15.00 13.04 -14.76
N ALA A 965 -15.27 11.95 -15.48
CA ALA A 965 -15.26 11.95 -16.95
C ALA A 965 -16.23 12.98 -17.58
N ASP A 966 -17.41 13.19 -16.98
CA ASP A 966 -18.39 14.17 -17.50
C ASP A 966 -17.93 15.62 -17.27
N TRP A 967 -17.28 15.88 -16.13
CA TRP A 967 -16.67 17.18 -15.81
C TRP A 967 -15.48 17.48 -16.72
N VAL A 968 -14.56 16.53 -16.87
CA VAL A 968 -13.40 16.66 -17.77
C VAL A 968 -13.89 16.92 -19.19
N ARG A 969 -14.88 16.15 -19.65
CA ARG A 969 -15.50 16.36 -20.96
C ARG A 969 -16.07 17.77 -21.11
N HIS A 970 -16.80 18.27 -20.11
CA HIS A 970 -17.33 19.63 -20.14
C HIS A 970 -16.22 20.68 -20.24
N GLU A 971 -15.16 20.58 -19.43
CA GLU A 971 -14.06 21.55 -19.46
C GLU A 971 -13.26 21.50 -20.75
N THR A 972 -12.98 20.30 -21.27
CA THR A 972 -12.26 20.13 -22.53
C THR A 972 -13.08 20.64 -23.72
N GLU A 973 -14.39 20.36 -23.79
CA GLU A 973 -15.22 20.77 -24.93
C GLU A 973 -15.62 22.25 -24.91
N ARG A 974 -15.94 22.82 -23.74
CA ARG A 974 -16.51 24.17 -23.64
C ARG A 974 -15.47 25.25 -23.40
N HIS A 975 -14.37 24.93 -22.72
CA HIS A 975 -13.41 25.91 -22.23
C HIS A 975 -12.03 25.75 -22.86
N ARG A 976 -11.44 24.55 -22.79
CA ARG A 976 -10.06 24.33 -23.26
C ARG A 976 -9.97 24.11 -24.77
N GLN A 977 -10.96 23.46 -25.39
CA GLN A 977 -11.05 23.16 -26.83
C GLN A 977 -9.72 22.62 -27.41
N LEU A 978 -9.12 21.66 -26.69
CA LEU A 978 -7.79 21.13 -26.99
C LEU A 978 -7.72 20.41 -28.35
N GLU A 979 -8.83 19.84 -28.78
CA GLU A 979 -8.96 19.20 -30.08
C GLU A 979 -10.37 19.41 -30.63
N TRP A 980 -10.49 19.49 -31.95
CA TRP A 980 -11.76 19.56 -32.65
C TRP A 980 -11.66 18.92 -34.03
N TRP A 981 -12.81 18.62 -34.60
CA TRP A 981 -12.95 18.09 -35.94
C TRP A 981 -13.80 19.02 -36.78
N VAL A 982 -13.39 19.25 -38.02
CA VAL A 982 -14.17 19.95 -39.04
C VAL A 982 -14.39 19.00 -40.21
N CYS A 983 -15.64 18.67 -40.50
CA CYS A 983 -15.97 17.80 -41.62
C CYS A 983 -15.51 18.45 -42.95
N SER A 984 -14.56 17.81 -43.63
CA SER A 984 -14.01 18.24 -44.92
C SER A 984 -14.73 17.64 -46.13
N TYR A 985 -15.81 16.89 -45.91
CA TYR A 985 -16.57 16.21 -46.96
C TYR A 985 -17.55 17.19 -47.64
N ASP A 986 -17.43 17.36 -48.96
CA ASP A 986 -18.34 18.16 -49.83
C ASP A 986 -18.78 19.51 -49.22
N ASP A 987 -17.84 20.33 -48.73
CA ASP A 987 -18.09 21.66 -48.13
C ASP A 987 -19.02 21.66 -46.89
N CYS A 988 -19.13 20.54 -46.17
CA CYS A 988 -20.02 20.42 -45.02
C CYS A 988 -19.65 21.35 -43.84
N GLY A 989 -18.36 21.46 -43.50
CA GLY A 989 -17.87 22.41 -42.49
C GLY A 989 -18.37 22.18 -41.06
N TYR A 990 -19.00 21.03 -40.77
CA TYR A 990 -19.51 20.72 -39.44
C TYR A 990 -18.38 20.62 -38.41
N LYS A 991 -18.38 21.52 -37.42
CA LYS A 991 -17.40 21.55 -36.32
C LYS A 991 -17.91 20.82 -35.08
N CYS A 992 -17.11 19.90 -34.56
CA CYS A 992 -17.37 19.23 -33.28
C CYS A 992 -16.08 19.01 -32.48
N PHE A 993 -16.18 18.75 -31.18
CA PHE A 993 -15.01 18.59 -30.29
C PHE A 993 -14.81 17.14 -29.82
N ARG A 994 -15.40 16.18 -30.57
CA ARG A 994 -15.27 14.75 -30.30
C ARG A 994 -15.24 13.96 -31.59
N GLN A 995 -14.31 13.02 -31.65
CA GLN A 995 -14.19 12.05 -32.73
C GLN A 995 -15.49 11.29 -32.99
N ASP A 996 -16.14 10.79 -31.94
CA ASP A 996 -17.42 10.05 -32.03
C ASP A 996 -18.54 10.89 -32.68
N ASN A 997 -18.55 12.19 -32.43
CA ASN A 997 -19.57 13.09 -32.98
C ASN A 997 -19.34 13.30 -34.48
N LEU A 998 -18.07 13.42 -34.91
CA LEU A 998 -17.74 13.45 -36.33
C LEU A 998 -18.10 12.12 -36.99
N VAL A 999 -17.77 10.98 -36.37
CA VAL A 999 -18.13 9.65 -36.88
C VAL A 999 -19.64 9.51 -37.06
N GLN A 1000 -20.43 9.89 -36.06
CA GLN A 1000 -21.90 9.87 -36.17
C GLN A 1000 -22.42 10.82 -37.25
N HIS A 1001 -21.80 11.99 -37.42
CA HIS A 1001 -22.14 12.93 -38.48
C HIS A 1001 -21.81 12.36 -39.87
N LEU A 1002 -20.63 11.77 -40.06
CA LEU A 1002 -20.21 11.12 -41.30
C LEU A 1002 -21.11 9.92 -41.66
N VAL A 1003 -21.52 9.13 -40.66
CA VAL A 1003 -22.43 8.00 -40.86
C VAL A 1003 -23.85 8.48 -41.22
N ARG A 1004 -24.36 9.52 -40.56
CA ARG A 1004 -25.74 10.00 -40.75
C ARG A 1004 -25.91 10.88 -41.98
N GLU A 1005 -25.06 11.88 -42.15
CA GLU A 1005 -25.20 12.92 -43.18
C GLU A 1005 -24.45 12.54 -44.47
N HIS A 1006 -23.33 11.81 -44.36
CA HIS A 1006 -22.51 11.41 -45.50
C HIS A 1006 -22.61 9.91 -45.85
N LYS A 1007 -23.55 9.18 -45.20
CA LYS A 1007 -23.86 7.76 -45.44
C LYS A 1007 -22.64 6.82 -45.39
N MET A 1008 -21.64 7.16 -44.58
CA MET A 1008 -20.46 6.31 -44.38
C MET A 1008 -20.81 5.04 -43.58
N ALA A 1009 -20.01 3.97 -43.74
CA ALA A 1009 -20.26 2.71 -43.06
C ALA A 1009 -20.14 2.83 -41.53
N GLU A 1010 -21.11 2.27 -40.80
CA GLU A 1010 -21.13 2.33 -39.33
C GLU A 1010 -20.10 1.36 -38.71
N PRO A 1011 -19.19 1.82 -37.84
CA PRO A 1011 -18.21 0.95 -37.19
C PRO A 1011 -18.92 0.04 -36.17
N ARG A 1012 -18.98 -1.26 -36.43
CA ARG A 1012 -19.58 -2.25 -35.51
C ARG A 1012 -18.70 -2.45 -34.28
N VAL A 1013 -19.26 -2.26 -33.08
CA VAL A 1013 -18.62 -2.65 -31.80
C VAL A 1013 -18.94 -4.12 -31.51
N GLU A 1014 -18.02 -5.04 -31.81
CA GLU A 1014 -18.25 -6.47 -31.60
C GLU A 1014 -18.19 -6.88 -30.12
N LYS A 1015 -19.31 -7.40 -29.59
CA LYS A 1015 -19.31 -8.34 -28.45
C LYS A 1015 -19.24 -9.76 -29.00
N ILE A 1016 -18.17 -10.48 -28.68
CA ILE A 1016 -17.82 -11.79 -29.24
C ILE A 1016 -18.89 -12.86 -28.94
N LYS A 1017 -19.49 -13.43 -30.00
CA LYS A 1017 -19.88 -14.84 -30.11
C LYS A 1017 -19.66 -15.31 -31.55
N ALA A 1018 -18.92 -16.42 -31.70
CA ALA A 1018 -18.45 -16.94 -32.98
C ALA A 1018 -19.57 -17.52 -33.86
N THR A 1019 -19.50 -17.33 -35.19
CA THR A 1019 -19.86 -18.36 -36.21
C THR A 1019 -19.53 -17.99 -37.67
N THR A 1020 -19.01 -18.99 -38.40
CA THR A 1020 -19.04 -19.27 -39.87
C THR A 1020 -18.21 -18.46 -40.89
N ALA A 1021 -17.68 -19.19 -41.89
CA ALA A 1021 -16.74 -18.74 -42.92
C ALA A 1021 -17.33 -17.77 -43.97
N THR A 1022 -18.65 -17.73 -44.12
CA THR A 1022 -19.35 -16.79 -45.04
C THR A 1022 -19.31 -15.34 -44.52
N GLN A 1023 -19.12 -15.15 -43.20
CA GLN A 1023 -19.01 -13.82 -42.58
C GLN A 1023 -17.72 -13.10 -42.97
N ARG A 1024 -16.60 -13.84 -43.06
CA ARG A 1024 -15.25 -13.30 -43.34
C ARG A 1024 -15.12 -12.53 -44.66
N ALA A 1025 -15.94 -12.87 -45.67
CA ALA A 1025 -15.92 -12.18 -46.96
C ALA A 1025 -16.71 -10.86 -46.95
N LEU A 1026 -17.77 -10.77 -46.14
CA LEU A 1026 -18.53 -9.53 -45.91
C LEU A 1026 -17.78 -8.60 -44.94
N ASP A 1027 -17.07 -9.17 -43.96
CA ASP A 1027 -16.24 -8.43 -43.03
C ASP A 1027 -15.07 -7.75 -43.78
N ALA A 1028 -14.47 -8.39 -44.78
CA ALA A 1028 -13.39 -7.79 -45.57
C ALA A 1028 -13.79 -6.50 -46.32
N GLN A 1029 -15.01 -6.42 -46.87
CA GLN A 1029 -15.53 -5.18 -47.50
C GLN A 1029 -16.01 -4.16 -46.47
N GLY A 1030 -16.52 -4.60 -45.32
CA GLY A 1030 -16.81 -3.74 -44.18
C GLY A 1030 -15.55 -3.11 -43.59
N HIS A 1031 -14.45 -3.86 -43.51
CA HIS A 1031 -13.16 -3.39 -43.01
C HIS A 1031 -12.57 -2.28 -43.87
N VAL A 1032 -12.59 -2.40 -45.20
CA VAL A 1032 -12.08 -1.35 -46.12
C VAL A 1032 -12.92 -0.06 -46.02
N ASN A 1033 -14.24 -0.16 -45.88
CA ASN A 1033 -15.09 1.02 -45.71
C ASN A 1033 -14.97 1.67 -44.32
N VAL A 1034 -14.67 0.90 -43.28
CA VAL A 1034 -14.37 1.40 -41.93
C VAL A 1034 -12.99 2.04 -41.88
N GLU A 1035 -11.99 1.52 -42.59
CA GLU A 1035 -10.68 2.17 -42.73
C GLU A 1035 -10.78 3.54 -43.41
N ASN A 1036 -11.57 3.65 -44.48
CA ASN A 1036 -11.82 4.92 -45.16
C ASN A 1036 -12.53 5.95 -44.25
N LEU A 1037 -13.45 5.51 -43.38
CA LEU A 1037 -14.08 6.36 -42.37
C LEU A 1037 -13.03 6.91 -41.39
N TRP A 1038 -12.17 6.05 -40.84
CA TRP A 1038 -11.15 6.47 -39.86
C TRP A 1038 -10.05 7.32 -40.48
N GLU A 1039 -9.74 7.13 -41.77
CA GLU A 1039 -8.86 8.01 -42.53
C GLU A 1039 -9.44 9.42 -42.65
N LEU A 1040 -10.71 9.53 -43.03
CA LEU A 1040 -11.40 10.83 -43.13
C LEU A 1040 -11.50 11.52 -41.76
N VAL A 1041 -11.76 10.76 -40.70
CA VAL A 1041 -11.79 11.28 -39.33
C VAL A 1041 -10.43 11.83 -38.90
N ARG A 1042 -9.32 11.20 -39.31
CA ARG A 1042 -7.96 11.71 -39.07
C ARG A 1042 -7.68 12.98 -39.88
N GLN A 1043 -8.13 13.05 -41.12
CA GLN A 1043 -7.98 14.27 -41.96
C GLN A 1043 -8.80 15.46 -41.44
N CYS A 1044 -9.94 15.20 -40.81
CA CYS A 1044 -10.80 16.25 -40.24
C CYS A 1044 -10.33 16.76 -38.87
N HIS A 1045 -9.30 16.15 -38.27
CA HIS A 1045 -8.85 16.44 -36.89
C HIS A 1045 -7.94 17.66 -36.83
N HIS A 1046 -8.12 18.45 -35.79
CA HIS A 1046 -7.32 19.62 -35.46
C HIS A 1046 -7.04 19.61 -33.96
N GLU A 1047 -5.81 19.97 -33.59
CA GLU A 1047 -5.40 20.13 -32.19
C GLU A 1047 -4.99 21.59 -31.94
N SER A 1048 -5.15 22.02 -30.71
CA SER A 1048 -4.72 23.33 -30.21
C SER A 1048 -3.27 23.27 -29.77
N ASP A 1049 -2.50 24.34 -30.02
CA ASP A 1049 -1.12 24.50 -29.50
C ASP A 1049 -1.08 24.83 -27.99
N ALA A 1050 -2.22 24.79 -27.30
CA ALA A 1050 -2.32 25.10 -25.88
C ALA A 1050 -1.64 24.03 -25.02
N THR A 1051 -0.64 24.46 -24.24
CA THR A 1051 0.11 23.56 -23.36
C THR A 1051 -0.39 23.64 -21.90
N PRO A 1052 -0.33 22.54 -21.12
CA PRO A 1052 -0.79 22.52 -19.72
C PRO A 1052 -0.04 23.51 -18.81
N GLN A 1053 1.20 23.88 -19.16
CA GLN A 1053 2.01 24.87 -18.45
C GLN A 1053 1.44 26.29 -18.55
N GLN A 1054 0.60 26.57 -19.56
CA GLN A 1054 -0.11 27.84 -19.71
C GLN A 1054 -1.31 27.96 -18.75
N GLU A 1055 -1.74 26.86 -18.12
CA GLU A 1055 -2.84 26.82 -17.15
C GLU A 1055 -2.37 26.23 -15.81
N SER A 1056 -1.92 27.08 -14.88
CA SER A 1056 -1.67 26.64 -13.50
C SER A 1056 -2.97 26.21 -12.80
N CYS A 1057 -2.89 25.21 -11.92
CA CYS A 1057 -3.97 24.81 -11.05
C CYS A 1057 -4.55 26.02 -10.31
N ARG A 1058 -5.85 26.28 -10.48
CA ARG A 1058 -6.52 27.46 -9.89
C ARG A 1058 -6.62 27.42 -8.36
N PHE A 1059 -6.44 26.26 -7.74
CA PHE A 1059 -6.55 26.07 -6.29
C PHE A 1059 -5.22 26.30 -5.56
N CYS A 1060 -4.11 25.72 -6.07
CA CYS A 1060 -2.79 25.79 -5.43
C CYS A 1060 -1.73 26.57 -6.24
N GLY A 1061 -1.95 26.79 -7.54
CA GLY A 1061 -1.01 27.48 -8.43
C GLY A 1061 0.07 26.59 -9.06
N GLU A 1062 0.07 25.29 -8.79
CA GLU A 1062 1.01 24.33 -9.43
C GLU A 1062 0.76 24.21 -10.93
N LYS A 1063 1.82 24.15 -11.72
CA LYS A 1063 1.78 23.86 -13.16
C LYS A 1063 2.04 22.38 -13.38
N PHE A 1064 1.60 21.88 -14.54
CA PHE A 1064 1.71 20.46 -14.88
C PHE A 1064 2.14 20.30 -16.33
N ASP A 1065 2.58 19.09 -16.64
CA ASP A 1065 3.05 18.56 -17.91
C ASP A 1065 2.02 18.41 -18.99
N LYS A 1066 0.91 17.87 -18.50
CA LYS A 1066 0.05 16.96 -19.21
C LYS A 1066 -1.30 17.34 -18.68
N TRP A 1067 -2.22 17.60 -19.60
CA TRP A 1067 -3.61 17.90 -19.28
C TRP A 1067 -4.21 16.85 -18.33
N LYS A 1068 -3.80 15.58 -18.46
CA LYS A 1068 -4.20 14.49 -17.56
C LYS A 1068 -3.74 14.69 -16.11
N ARG A 1069 -2.48 15.07 -15.85
CA ARG A 1069 -1.95 15.31 -14.50
C ARG A 1069 -2.62 16.53 -13.87
N LEU A 1070 -2.76 17.64 -14.61
CA LEU A 1070 -3.51 18.81 -14.17
C LEU A 1070 -4.96 18.46 -13.79
N VAL A 1071 -5.66 17.71 -14.64
CA VAL A 1071 -7.05 17.30 -14.42
C VAL A 1071 -7.19 16.38 -13.19
N VAL A 1072 -6.26 15.43 -13.02
CA VAL A 1072 -6.26 14.55 -11.83
C VAL A 1072 -6.01 15.36 -10.57
N HIS A 1073 -5.05 16.27 -10.59
CA HIS A 1073 -4.75 17.14 -9.46
C HIS A 1073 -5.93 18.07 -9.10
N VAL A 1074 -6.52 18.76 -10.08
CA VAL A 1074 -7.70 19.61 -9.87
C VAL A 1074 -8.90 18.81 -9.36
N SER A 1075 -9.06 17.55 -9.81
CA SER A 1075 -10.13 16.68 -9.31
C SER A 1075 -10.01 16.38 -7.81
N ARG A 1076 -8.78 16.26 -7.29
CA ARG A 1076 -8.53 16.04 -5.85
C ARG A 1076 -8.94 17.25 -5.01
N HIS A 1077 -8.65 18.47 -5.47
CA HIS A 1077 -9.11 19.71 -4.80
C HIS A 1077 -10.64 19.79 -4.73
N LEU A 1078 -11.33 19.43 -5.82
CA LEU A 1078 -12.80 19.41 -5.87
C LEU A 1078 -13.41 18.37 -4.93
N GLU A 1079 -12.77 17.20 -4.81
CA GLU A 1079 -13.17 16.15 -3.86
C GLU A 1079 -12.92 16.57 -2.40
N GLN A 1080 -11.74 17.11 -2.09
CA GLN A 1080 -11.41 17.68 -0.78
C GLN A 1080 -12.41 18.75 -0.35
N LEU A 1081 -12.85 19.60 -1.29
CA LEU A 1081 -13.83 20.63 -1.01
C LEU A 1081 -15.23 20.06 -0.72
N ALA A 1082 -15.61 18.93 -1.32
CA ALA A 1082 -16.96 18.36 -1.21
C ALA A 1082 -17.14 17.38 -0.02
N LEU A 1083 -16.07 16.69 0.40
CA LEU A 1083 -16.12 15.68 1.47
C LEU A 1083 -16.69 16.18 2.81
N PRO A 1084 -16.38 17.41 3.30
CA PRO A 1084 -16.89 17.91 4.58
C PRO A 1084 -18.43 17.99 4.66
N ILE A 1085 -19.13 18.09 3.52
CA ILE A 1085 -20.60 18.15 3.47
C ILE A 1085 -21.24 16.88 4.04
N LEU A 1086 -20.62 15.71 3.83
CA LEU A 1086 -21.14 14.45 4.38
C LEU A 1086 -21.18 14.48 5.92
N GLY A 1087 -20.18 15.13 6.54
CA GLY A 1087 -20.13 15.34 7.99
C GLY A 1087 -21.19 16.36 8.45
N LEU A 1088 -21.35 17.46 7.73
CA LEU A 1088 -22.35 18.50 8.02
C LEU A 1088 -23.79 17.97 7.91
N ALA A 1089 -24.10 17.19 6.86
CA ALA A 1089 -25.41 16.57 6.69
C ALA A 1089 -25.70 15.53 7.80
N LYS A 1090 -24.68 14.78 8.25
CA LYS A 1090 -24.81 13.89 9.41
C LYS A 1090 -25.02 14.63 10.74
N GLN A 1091 -24.45 15.82 10.92
CA GLN A 1091 -24.73 16.64 12.09
C GLN A 1091 -26.18 17.15 12.08
N TYR A 1092 -26.70 17.49 10.91
CA TYR A 1092 -28.12 17.79 10.72
C TYR A 1092 -29.01 16.57 11.03
N ALA A 1093 -28.57 15.35 10.69
CA ALA A 1093 -29.20 14.10 11.11
C ALA A 1093 -29.33 13.99 12.63
N GLY A 1094 -28.23 14.17 13.33
CA GLY A 1094 -28.18 14.08 14.80
C GLY A 1094 -29.05 15.16 15.47
N ALA A 1095 -29.24 16.30 14.82
CA ALA A 1095 -30.15 17.37 15.27
C ALA A 1095 -31.62 17.16 14.87
N LEU A 1096 -31.92 16.21 13.97
CA LEU A 1096 -33.28 15.75 13.64
C LEU A 1096 -33.70 14.50 14.45
N GLU A 1097 -32.72 13.70 14.88
CA GLU A 1097 -32.92 12.49 15.69
C GLU A 1097 -32.94 12.76 17.22
N GLY A 1098 -32.40 13.92 17.66
CA GLY A 1098 -32.53 14.45 19.02
C GLY A 1098 -33.67 15.46 19.12
#